data_AF-A0A7C4Y9L3-F1
#
_entry.id   AF-A0A7C4Y9L3-F1
#
_cell.length_a   1.000
_cell.length_b   1.000
_cell.length_c   1.000
_cell.angle_alpha   90.00
_cell.angle_beta   90.00
_cell.angle_gamma   90.00
#
_symmetry.space_group_name_H-M   'P 1'
#
loop_
_entity.id
_entity.type
_entity.pdbx_description
1 polymer ?
#
loop_
_entity_poly.entity_id
_entity_poly.type
_entity_poly.pdbx_seq_one_letter_code
_entity_poly.pdbx_strand_id
1 'polypeptide(L)'
;MATFELAQRAGLQTFRLPKPETVRFLMIRLLENGGAEKFALGRVWARVGAAPAAEKAVTISRSEVEKSFAAPAAEKEREPNDTKEQATAVADGIEVEATIRPGESDLFRLPAAPVKKGRASLQLQLQALPWLRLNGDVLDPAGKPASPPFVRPEAAQTVQQRRSPQPVPAYVQIGMPPSSLSVVLDMSGSMTGREKDLSAAIKAFFEGITPAEQVQVLRFSTDVSELAAFTNDRKKLDPLARKVSMNGATALYKALNRALDDLSNRGGNRAILLLSDGMNTVPGPDFAGLCNRLRAQPVPIYVIGVGWDLYEFDAASGNTCVDLLRNLALITGGKYFFAPTSEQLGDLYKEIADELRGATRYRLSAKWEVLERNVELFVDRGPPAEPKPFTGGPPPAATELASTTFSARPIAHIGALPPAAAELAEVAAPNDVPVVNRLALPSPVELTAISAPKIAAGPGRPSLPAFLELAGSAPPVSFGPMPLNALPEFGRVSVTYAPARDSAPLPPSIRPAIELILDSSGSMKEEMEGAPKYLAARRVMTDLLKVLPDDATVGLRIFGHMAFWNPAKEPMPEATDKRYFTDSEIVVSIGQLTKERRKGIQDWIEYLTPKGATPLCYSLVQASKDFPAQWKGPKTVVLVSDGIETCGGKLEDVEKAYAGKDVSLVIHVVGFDVKEAKEQEYLKSLARIGRGQYFNAASSKQLADSLTRALRSAGFVVRDGKGNVIARGTINGSGVDLEPGAYSLEIPGTAVSPLQVRVAGGKQVPVKLDADGRFVAPNP
;
A
#
# COMPACT_ATOMS: atom_id res chain seq x y z
N MET A 1 -6.22 23.34 -32.90
CA MET A 1 -4.97 22.62 -32.60
C MET A 1 -3.79 23.53 -32.91
N ALA A 2 -2.61 23.20 -32.41
CA ALA A 2 -1.34 23.80 -32.80
C ALA A 2 -0.26 22.70 -32.66
N THR A 3 0.69 22.67 -33.59
CA THR A 3 1.74 21.64 -33.67
C THR A 3 3.09 22.29 -33.40
N PHE A 4 3.93 21.61 -32.64
CA PHE A 4 5.26 22.08 -32.25
C PHE A 4 6.23 20.90 -32.27
N GLU A 5 7.47 21.15 -32.68
CA GLU A 5 8.55 20.17 -32.61
C GLU A 5 9.27 20.28 -31.25
N LEU A 6 9.50 19.15 -30.58
CA LEU A 6 10.26 19.09 -29.34
C LEU A 6 11.74 18.87 -29.68
N ALA A 7 12.60 19.85 -29.40
CA ALA A 7 14.02 19.69 -29.68
C ALA A 7 14.63 18.58 -28.80
N GLN A 8 15.49 17.74 -29.38
CA GLN A 8 16.13 16.58 -28.73
C GLN A 8 17.22 17.00 -27.72
N ARG A 9 16.87 17.80 -26.71
CA ARG A 9 17.77 18.25 -25.63
C ARG A 9 17.04 18.36 -24.30
N ALA A 10 17.72 17.95 -23.23
CA ALA A 10 17.25 18.16 -21.87
C ALA A 10 17.28 19.65 -21.50
N GLY A 11 16.21 20.15 -20.86
CA GLY A 11 16.08 21.53 -20.43
C GLY A 11 14.65 22.07 -20.57
N LEU A 12 14.41 23.27 -20.05
CA LEU A 12 13.12 23.95 -20.21
C LEU A 12 12.95 24.45 -21.65
N GLN A 13 11.84 24.09 -22.29
CA GLN A 13 11.48 24.54 -23.64
C GLN A 13 10.11 25.23 -23.60
N THR A 14 9.98 26.37 -24.28
CA THR A 14 8.82 27.27 -24.17
C THR A 14 8.18 27.49 -25.54
N PHE A 15 6.86 27.26 -25.63
CA PHE A 15 6.08 27.35 -26.88
C PHE A 15 4.93 28.35 -26.72
N ARG A 16 4.61 29.10 -27.78
CA ARG A 16 3.46 30.03 -27.80
C ARG A 16 2.21 29.34 -28.35
N LEU A 17 1.11 29.43 -27.63
CA LEU A 17 -0.22 29.01 -28.11
C LEU A 17 -0.89 30.16 -28.88
N PRO A 18 -1.62 29.91 -30.00
CA PRO A 18 -2.24 30.98 -30.80
C PRO A 18 -3.36 31.77 -30.10
N LYS A 19 -4.03 31.18 -29.09
CA LYS A 19 -5.12 31.79 -28.29
C LYS A 19 -5.10 31.21 -26.88
N PRO A 20 -4.29 31.74 -25.94
CA PRO A 20 -4.10 31.14 -24.62
C PRO A 20 -5.30 31.32 -23.66
N GLU A 21 -6.16 32.32 -23.86
CA GLU A 21 -7.20 32.71 -22.90
C GLU A 21 -8.43 31.78 -22.85
N THR A 22 -8.54 30.80 -23.75
CA THR A 22 -9.69 29.87 -23.84
C THR A 22 -9.36 28.40 -23.50
N VAL A 23 -8.10 28.09 -23.17
CA VAL A 23 -7.63 26.71 -22.99
C VAL A 23 -7.96 26.18 -21.58
N ARG A 24 -9.02 25.37 -21.46
CA ARG A 24 -9.40 24.69 -20.20
C ARG A 24 -8.71 23.35 -19.96
N PHE A 25 -8.29 22.65 -21.02
CA PHE A 25 -7.61 21.35 -20.96
C PHE A 25 -6.49 21.31 -22.00
N LEU A 26 -5.38 20.64 -21.69
CA LEU A 26 -4.27 20.41 -22.60
C LEU A 26 -4.17 18.92 -22.93
N MET A 27 -4.57 18.53 -24.15
CA MET A 27 -4.38 17.17 -24.66
C MET A 27 -3.13 17.15 -25.54
N ILE A 28 -2.07 16.50 -25.05
CA ILE A 28 -0.84 16.27 -25.82
C ILE A 28 -0.99 14.94 -26.55
N ARG A 29 -0.74 14.93 -27.86
CA ARG A 29 -0.68 13.72 -28.69
C ARG A 29 0.67 13.70 -29.40
N LEU A 30 1.47 12.66 -29.19
CA LEU A 30 2.65 12.42 -30.01
C LEU A 30 2.17 12.05 -31.42
N LEU A 31 2.65 12.74 -32.44
CA LEU A 31 2.28 12.48 -33.84
C LEU A 31 3.32 11.58 -34.52
N GLU A 32 4.60 11.84 -34.28
CA GLU A 32 5.74 11.04 -34.73
C GLU A 32 6.82 11.01 -33.63
N ASN A 33 7.68 9.99 -33.66
CA ASN A 33 8.81 9.81 -32.72
C ASN A 33 10.20 9.83 -33.40
N GLY A 34 10.29 10.31 -34.65
CA GLY A 34 11.55 10.36 -35.41
C GLY A 34 12.27 9.01 -35.60
N GLY A 35 11.57 7.88 -35.44
CA GLY A 35 12.14 6.53 -35.57
C GLY A 35 12.79 5.93 -34.31
N ALA A 36 12.77 6.61 -33.16
CA ALA A 36 13.39 6.07 -31.93
C ALA A 36 12.56 4.92 -31.31
N GLU A 37 13.24 3.87 -30.80
CA GLU A 37 12.59 2.69 -30.17
C GLU A 37 11.74 3.02 -28.93
N LYS A 38 12.15 4.03 -28.15
CA LYS A 38 11.54 4.38 -26.87
C LYS A 38 11.43 5.90 -26.73
N PHE A 39 10.33 6.33 -26.12
CA PHE A 39 10.07 7.74 -25.80
C PHE A 39 9.59 7.86 -24.36
N ALA A 40 10.17 8.79 -23.61
CA ALA A 40 9.78 9.06 -22.23
C ALA A 40 9.64 10.57 -22.04
N LEU A 41 8.38 11.04 -21.93
CA LEU A 41 8.10 12.43 -21.61
C LEU A 41 8.26 12.63 -20.09
N GLY A 42 9.15 13.53 -19.69
CA GLY A 42 9.33 13.88 -18.27
C GLY A 42 8.14 14.64 -17.68
N ARG A 43 8.25 15.12 -16.43
CA ARG A 43 7.21 15.96 -15.82
C ARG A 43 7.02 17.25 -16.62
N VAL A 44 5.92 17.35 -17.35
CA VAL A 44 5.46 18.54 -18.08
C VAL A 44 4.67 19.46 -17.15
N TRP A 45 4.89 20.77 -17.26
CA TRP A 45 4.16 21.81 -16.52
C TRP A 45 3.99 23.04 -17.40
N ALA A 46 2.86 23.73 -17.26
CA ALA A 46 2.51 24.92 -18.04
C ALA A 46 2.01 26.03 -17.11
N ARG A 47 2.53 27.26 -17.27
CA ARG A 47 2.12 28.43 -16.49
C ARG A 47 1.42 29.46 -17.37
N VAL A 48 0.10 29.46 -17.35
CA VAL A 48 -0.72 30.50 -17.98
C VAL A 48 -0.68 31.76 -17.09
N GLY A 49 -0.31 32.91 -17.66
CA GLY A 49 -0.45 34.21 -16.99
C GLY A 49 -1.92 34.61 -16.92
N ALA A 50 -2.41 34.98 -15.74
CA ALA A 50 -3.84 35.20 -15.52
C ALA A 50 -4.28 36.63 -15.88
N ALA A 51 -5.39 36.73 -16.61
CA ALA A 51 -6.30 37.87 -16.51
C ALA A 51 -7.39 37.54 -15.46
N PRO A 52 -7.87 38.52 -14.66
CA PRO A 52 -8.67 38.22 -13.47
C PRO A 52 -10.17 38.07 -13.76
N ALA A 53 -10.67 36.84 -13.92
CA ALA A 53 -12.07 36.45 -13.67
C ALA A 53 -12.30 34.92 -13.76
N ALA A 54 -12.11 34.18 -12.65
CA ALA A 54 -12.79 32.90 -12.37
C ALA A 54 -12.49 32.42 -10.95
N GLU A 55 -13.42 31.69 -10.35
CA GLU A 55 -13.26 31.03 -9.05
C GLU A 55 -12.28 29.86 -9.14
N LYS A 56 -11.49 29.64 -8.09
CA LYS A 56 -10.72 28.42 -7.87
C LYS A 56 -10.81 27.98 -6.42
N ALA A 57 -11.72 27.05 -6.14
CA ALA A 57 -11.56 26.19 -4.97
C ALA A 57 -10.24 25.42 -5.14
N VAL A 58 -9.33 25.57 -4.18
CA VAL A 58 -8.04 24.88 -4.16
C VAL A 58 -8.19 23.71 -3.19
N THR A 59 -8.34 22.50 -3.72
CA THR A 59 -8.43 21.29 -2.90
C THR A 59 -7.05 20.97 -2.30
N ILE A 60 -6.81 21.55 -1.13
CA ILE A 60 -5.74 21.18 -0.19
C ILE A 60 -6.05 19.78 0.38
N SER A 61 -5.05 18.99 0.75
CA SER A 61 -5.28 17.65 1.31
C SER A 61 -5.76 17.71 2.77
N ARG A 62 -6.53 16.69 3.20
CA ARG A 62 -6.99 16.54 4.59
C ARG A 62 -5.83 16.67 5.59
N SER A 63 -4.68 16.09 5.26
CA SER A 63 -3.47 16.11 6.10
C SER A 63 -2.81 17.49 6.25
N GLU A 64 -3.12 18.45 5.38
CA GLU A 64 -2.60 19.83 5.45
C GLU A 64 -3.58 20.73 6.21
N VAL A 65 -4.89 20.48 6.08
CA VAL A 65 -5.93 21.12 6.91
C VAL A 65 -5.80 20.66 8.37
N GLU A 66 -5.63 19.37 8.63
CA GLU A 66 -5.39 18.85 10.00
C GLU A 66 -4.11 19.44 10.63
N LYS A 67 -3.11 19.84 9.82
CA LYS A 67 -1.93 20.58 10.30
C LYS A 67 -2.22 22.06 10.57
N SER A 68 -3.06 22.74 9.78
CA SER A 68 -3.40 24.16 10.06
C SER A 68 -4.19 24.29 11.36
N PHE A 69 -5.14 23.38 11.62
CA PHE A 69 -5.94 23.33 12.85
C PHE A 69 -5.19 22.91 14.12
N ALA A 70 -3.94 22.44 14.00
CA ALA A 70 -3.07 22.08 15.12
C ALA A 70 -2.35 23.30 15.76
N ALA A 71 -2.11 24.36 14.99
CA ALA A 71 -1.70 25.66 15.56
C ALA A 71 -2.94 26.41 16.10
N PRO A 72 -2.84 27.23 17.15
CA PRO A 72 -3.92 28.12 17.54
C PRO A 72 -4.15 29.20 16.46
N ALA A 73 -5.41 29.55 16.19
CA ALA A 73 -5.73 30.71 15.36
C ALA A 73 -5.41 32.03 16.07
N ALA A 74 -5.29 33.11 15.30
CA ALA A 74 -5.01 34.45 15.82
C ALA A 74 -6.21 35.03 16.60
N GLU A 75 -7.43 34.81 16.09
CA GLU A 75 -8.67 35.25 16.72
C GLU A 75 -9.65 34.08 16.84
N LYS A 76 -10.64 34.23 17.73
CA LYS A 76 -11.77 33.31 17.90
C LYS A 76 -13.08 34.08 17.80
N GLU A 77 -14.13 33.38 17.40
CA GLU A 77 -15.48 33.94 17.37
C GLU A 77 -15.98 34.39 18.75
N ARG A 78 -17.02 35.22 18.74
CA ARG A 78 -17.73 35.66 19.93
C ARG A 78 -19.18 35.25 19.86
N GLU A 79 -19.58 34.34 20.75
CA GLU A 79 -20.95 33.83 20.82
C GLU A 79 -21.88 34.66 21.72
N PRO A 80 -23.20 34.68 21.45
CA PRO A 80 -23.85 34.23 20.20
C PRO A 80 -23.50 35.17 19.03
N ASN A 81 -23.53 34.66 17.79
CA ASN A 81 -23.25 35.47 16.59
C ASN A 81 -24.28 35.36 15.45
N ASP A 82 -25.46 34.78 15.69
CA ASP A 82 -26.52 34.49 14.68
C ASP A 82 -27.15 35.72 14.00
N THR A 83 -26.91 36.95 14.50
CA THR A 83 -27.59 38.18 14.05
C THR A 83 -26.61 39.29 13.67
N LYS A 84 -27.05 40.26 12.84
CA LYS A 84 -26.18 41.36 12.34
C LYS A 84 -25.59 42.23 13.45
N GLU A 85 -26.35 42.36 14.52
CA GLU A 85 -26.07 43.12 15.73
C GLU A 85 -24.98 42.43 16.56
N GLN A 86 -25.00 41.10 16.58
CA GLN A 86 -24.08 40.23 17.32
C GLN A 86 -22.83 39.82 16.51
N ALA A 87 -22.93 39.86 15.17
CA ALA A 87 -21.97 39.33 14.21
C ALA A 87 -20.48 39.58 14.56
N THR A 88 -19.69 38.51 14.57
CA THR A 88 -18.24 38.54 14.85
C THR A 88 -17.52 39.36 13.77
N ALA A 89 -16.68 40.33 14.16
CA ALA A 89 -15.89 41.09 13.20
C ALA A 89 -14.66 40.29 12.73
N VAL A 90 -14.36 40.30 11.43
CA VAL A 90 -13.14 39.70 10.86
C VAL A 90 -12.17 40.82 10.47
N ALA A 91 -10.96 40.80 11.04
CA ALA A 91 -9.90 41.73 10.68
C ALA A 91 -9.22 41.37 9.34
N ASP A 92 -8.70 42.39 8.62
CA ASP A 92 -8.18 42.23 7.26
C ASP A 92 -6.98 41.28 7.19
N GLY A 93 -7.19 40.10 6.59
CA GLY A 93 -6.19 39.04 6.46
C GLY A 93 -5.96 38.18 7.71
N ILE A 94 -6.75 38.35 8.78
CA ILE A 94 -6.64 37.56 10.01
C ILE A 94 -7.55 36.32 9.94
N GLU A 95 -7.09 35.19 10.49
CA GLU A 95 -7.91 33.98 10.66
C GLU A 95 -8.67 34.02 11.99
N VAL A 96 -9.99 34.00 11.90
CA VAL A 96 -10.92 33.78 13.02
C VAL A 96 -11.31 32.30 13.03
N GLU A 97 -11.18 31.65 14.19
CA GLU A 97 -11.60 30.26 14.41
C GLU A 97 -12.95 30.16 15.13
N ALA A 98 -13.79 29.24 14.65
CA ALA A 98 -15.19 29.09 15.02
C ALA A 98 -15.63 27.61 15.09
N THR A 99 -16.78 27.29 15.70
CA THR A 99 -17.28 25.91 15.91
C THR A 99 -18.81 25.81 15.89
N ILE A 100 -19.36 25.44 14.73
CA ILE A 100 -20.80 25.39 14.44
C ILE A 100 -21.41 23.98 14.60
N ARG A 101 -22.62 23.86 15.15
CA ARG A 101 -23.38 22.60 15.29
C ARG A 101 -24.51 22.47 14.25
N PRO A 102 -25.13 21.28 14.08
CA PRO A 102 -26.20 21.11 13.10
C PRO A 102 -27.42 22.00 13.38
N GLY A 103 -27.73 22.91 12.45
CA GLY A 103 -28.85 23.85 12.57
C GLY A 103 -28.50 25.24 13.15
N GLU A 104 -27.26 25.47 13.58
CA GLU A 104 -26.74 26.81 13.91
C GLU A 104 -26.34 27.57 12.62
N SER A 105 -26.22 28.90 12.68
CA SER A 105 -25.78 29.71 11.53
C SER A 105 -25.10 31.02 11.93
N ASP A 106 -23.80 31.04 11.69
CA ASP A 106 -22.88 32.01 12.24
C ASP A 106 -22.72 33.23 11.31
N LEU A 107 -22.72 34.45 11.84
CA LEU A 107 -22.61 35.67 11.03
C LEU A 107 -21.34 36.47 11.34
N PHE A 108 -20.57 36.75 10.27
CA PHE A 108 -19.33 37.51 10.34
C PHE A 108 -19.46 38.84 9.61
N ARG A 109 -19.00 39.92 10.24
CA ARG A 109 -18.90 41.26 9.65
C ARG A 109 -17.54 41.43 8.99
N LEU A 110 -17.53 41.72 7.69
CA LEU A 110 -16.33 41.85 6.87
C LEU A 110 -15.57 43.16 7.14
N PRO A 111 -14.24 43.19 6.89
CA PRO A 111 -13.47 44.42 6.96
C PRO A 111 -13.95 45.41 5.89
N ALA A 112 -14.01 46.70 6.25
CA ALA A 112 -14.52 47.75 5.37
C ALA A 112 -13.68 47.89 4.09
N ALA A 113 -14.36 47.98 2.93
CA ALA A 113 -13.69 48.09 1.64
C ALA A 113 -12.82 49.36 1.53
N PRO A 114 -11.60 49.29 0.97
CA PRO A 114 -10.72 50.44 0.85
C PRO A 114 -11.33 51.52 -0.07
N VAL A 115 -11.30 52.78 0.39
CA VAL A 115 -12.03 53.94 -0.18
C VAL A 115 -11.64 54.30 -1.63
N LYS A 116 -10.57 53.72 -2.19
CA LYS A 116 -10.14 53.92 -3.58
C LYS A 116 -11.12 53.25 -4.57
N LYS A 117 -12.01 54.06 -5.16
CA LYS A 117 -13.05 53.66 -6.14
C LYS A 117 -12.56 52.62 -7.17
N GLY A 118 -13.11 51.41 -7.10
CA GLY A 118 -13.28 50.51 -8.25
C GLY A 118 -12.15 49.54 -8.62
N ARG A 119 -11.10 49.36 -7.80
CA ARG A 119 -10.00 48.39 -8.09
C ARG A 119 -9.49 47.60 -6.87
N ALA A 120 -10.39 47.21 -5.98
CA ALA A 120 -10.08 46.26 -4.91
C ALA A 120 -10.83 44.94 -5.14
N SER A 121 -10.20 43.82 -4.79
CA SER A 121 -10.83 42.50 -4.76
C SER A 121 -10.77 41.91 -3.36
N LEU A 122 -11.90 41.42 -2.86
CA LEU A 122 -11.99 40.70 -1.59
C LEU A 122 -11.64 39.23 -1.82
N GLN A 123 -10.57 38.74 -1.18
CA GLN A 123 -10.29 37.32 -1.03
C GLN A 123 -10.93 36.81 0.26
N LEU A 124 -11.84 35.84 0.14
CA LEU A 124 -12.34 35.05 1.25
C LEU A 124 -11.66 33.68 1.26
N GLN A 125 -11.33 33.17 2.43
CA GLN A 125 -10.83 31.80 2.64
C GLN A 125 -11.59 31.13 3.80
N LEU A 126 -12.12 29.93 3.55
CA LEU A 126 -12.75 29.07 4.57
C LEU A 126 -12.02 27.72 4.61
N GLN A 127 -11.73 27.20 5.81
CA GLN A 127 -11.25 25.83 6.06
C GLN A 127 -12.12 25.17 7.14
N ALA A 128 -12.37 23.86 7.10
CA ALA A 128 -13.23 23.18 8.08
C ALA A 128 -12.84 21.72 8.34
N LEU A 129 -13.09 21.24 9.57
CA LEU A 129 -12.99 19.85 10.01
C LEU A 129 -14.11 19.51 11.02
N PRO A 130 -14.72 18.31 10.98
CA PRO A 130 -14.52 17.24 10.00
C PRO A 130 -15.18 17.54 8.64
N TRP A 131 -15.22 16.56 7.73
CA TRP A 131 -15.97 16.71 6.48
C TRP A 131 -17.47 16.47 6.70
N LEU A 132 -18.18 17.53 7.08
CA LEU A 132 -19.53 17.77 6.57
C LEU A 132 -19.58 19.24 6.13
N ARG A 133 -20.21 19.51 4.99
CA ARG A 133 -19.93 20.73 4.23
C ARG A 133 -20.87 21.88 4.62
N LEU A 134 -20.27 22.99 5.01
CA LEU A 134 -20.95 24.24 5.35
C LEU A 134 -21.59 24.87 4.10
N ASN A 135 -22.69 25.60 4.28
CA ASN A 135 -23.05 26.67 3.32
C ASN A 135 -22.36 27.97 3.78
N GLY A 136 -21.93 28.76 2.80
CA GLY A 136 -21.33 30.06 3.05
C GLY A 136 -21.92 31.08 2.08
N ASP A 137 -22.68 32.04 2.58
CA ASP A 137 -23.36 33.06 1.80
C ASP A 137 -22.80 34.44 2.11
N VAL A 138 -22.57 35.25 1.07
CA VAL A 138 -21.99 36.59 1.21
C VAL A 138 -23.10 37.61 1.06
N LEU A 139 -23.30 38.44 2.07
CA LEU A 139 -24.42 39.37 2.14
C LEU A 139 -23.95 40.82 1.97
N ASP A 140 -24.82 41.62 1.34
CA ASP A 140 -24.70 43.08 1.29
C ASP A 140 -25.08 43.73 2.65
N PRO A 141 -24.95 45.05 2.84
CA PRO A 141 -25.35 45.72 4.08
C PRO A 141 -26.84 45.51 4.46
N ALA A 142 -27.71 45.34 3.46
CA ALA A 142 -29.13 45.04 3.67
C ALA A 142 -29.38 43.59 4.12
N GLY A 143 -28.38 42.70 4.03
CA GLY A 143 -28.48 41.28 4.37
C GLY A 143 -28.96 40.42 3.20
N LYS A 144 -28.87 40.90 1.96
CA LYS A 144 -29.27 40.15 0.75
C LYS A 144 -28.04 39.47 0.12
N PRO A 145 -28.17 38.25 -0.45
CA PRO A 145 -27.06 37.56 -1.09
C PRO A 145 -26.44 38.36 -2.26
N ALA A 146 -25.18 38.78 -2.08
CA ALA A 146 -24.40 39.53 -3.06
C ALA A 146 -23.97 38.71 -4.29
N SER A 147 -24.23 37.39 -4.27
CA SER A 147 -24.10 36.42 -5.38
C SER A 147 -22.68 36.14 -5.92
N PRO A 148 -22.38 34.90 -6.35
CA PRO A 148 -23.02 33.64 -5.95
C PRO A 148 -22.77 33.34 -4.45
N PRO A 149 -23.20 32.19 -3.89
CA PRO A 149 -22.67 31.70 -2.61
C PRO A 149 -21.14 31.60 -2.62
N PHE A 150 -20.51 31.73 -1.45
CA PHE A 150 -19.07 31.56 -1.25
C PHE A 150 -18.68 30.10 -1.09
N VAL A 151 -19.43 29.34 -0.27
CA VAL A 151 -19.22 27.89 -0.09
C VAL A 151 -20.54 27.17 -0.27
N ARG A 152 -20.48 25.96 -0.86
CA ARG A 152 -21.63 25.07 -1.03
C ARG A 152 -21.38 23.76 -0.28
N PRO A 153 -22.45 23.03 0.10
CA PRO A 153 -22.39 21.67 0.62
C PRO A 153 -21.72 20.61 -0.30
N GLU A 154 -21.11 20.99 -1.41
CA GLU A 154 -20.45 20.14 -2.41
C GLU A 154 -18.95 20.45 -2.66
N ALA A 155 -18.40 21.58 -2.18
CA ALA A 155 -17.13 22.13 -2.69
C ALA A 155 -16.02 22.32 -1.64
N ALA A 156 -15.10 21.35 -1.56
CA ALA A 156 -13.74 21.39 -0.99
C ALA A 156 -13.56 21.66 0.53
N GLN A 157 -12.40 21.23 1.05
CA GLN A 157 -11.91 21.51 2.42
C GLN A 157 -11.22 22.89 2.56
N THR A 158 -10.97 23.56 1.44
CA THR A 158 -10.57 24.96 1.42
C THR A 158 -11.18 25.64 0.19
N VAL A 159 -11.92 26.72 0.42
CA VAL A 159 -12.45 27.55 -0.67
C VAL A 159 -11.78 28.91 -0.60
N GLN A 160 -11.05 29.26 -1.66
CA GLN A 160 -10.55 30.61 -1.89
C GLN A 160 -11.38 31.27 -2.99
N GLN A 161 -12.04 32.39 -2.68
CA GLN A 161 -12.86 33.12 -3.64
C GLN A 161 -12.42 34.58 -3.69
N ARG A 162 -12.07 35.07 -4.88
CA ARG A 162 -11.77 36.49 -5.12
C ARG A 162 -12.98 37.16 -5.78
N ARG A 163 -13.54 38.18 -5.13
CA ARG A 163 -14.72 38.92 -5.59
C ARG A 163 -14.40 40.39 -5.87
N SER A 164 -15.01 40.96 -6.91
CA SER A 164 -15.03 42.41 -7.17
C SER A 164 -16.44 42.89 -7.55
N PRO A 165 -17.46 42.80 -6.67
CA PRO A 165 -18.85 43.01 -7.03
C PRO A 165 -19.38 44.40 -6.63
N GLN A 166 -20.51 44.77 -7.24
CA GLN A 166 -21.50 45.66 -6.65
C GLN A 166 -22.78 44.84 -6.43
N PRO A 167 -23.48 44.94 -5.28
CA PRO A 167 -23.13 45.73 -4.10
C PRO A 167 -21.85 45.23 -3.41
N VAL A 168 -21.27 46.09 -2.56
CA VAL A 168 -20.06 45.75 -1.78
C VAL A 168 -20.45 44.76 -0.67
N PRO A 169 -19.74 43.62 -0.51
CA PRO A 169 -19.95 42.69 0.59
C PRO A 169 -19.78 43.35 1.97
N ALA A 170 -20.66 43.01 2.91
CA ALA A 170 -20.59 43.49 4.29
C ALA A 170 -20.58 42.35 5.32
N TYR A 171 -21.15 41.19 4.99
CA TYR A 171 -21.17 40.03 5.87
C TYR A 171 -20.85 38.72 5.13
N VAL A 172 -20.39 37.72 5.87
CA VAL A 172 -20.40 36.30 5.49
C VAL A 172 -21.26 35.57 6.51
N GLN A 173 -22.30 34.90 6.05
CA GLN A 173 -23.07 33.94 6.83
C GLN A 173 -22.53 32.54 6.56
N ILE A 174 -22.16 31.82 7.62
CA ILE A 174 -21.83 30.40 7.59
C ILE A 174 -23.05 29.63 8.15
N GLY A 175 -23.24 28.39 7.73
CA GLY A 175 -24.31 27.53 8.22
C GLY A 175 -24.00 26.06 8.04
N MET A 176 -24.56 25.21 8.90
CA MET A 176 -24.50 23.76 8.75
C MET A 176 -25.87 23.20 8.36
N PRO A 177 -26.13 22.98 7.05
CA PRO A 177 -27.45 22.59 6.56
C PRO A 177 -27.74 21.10 6.83
N PRO A 178 -29.03 20.71 6.89
CA PRO A 178 -29.48 19.35 7.20
C PRO A 178 -28.79 18.24 6.40
N SER A 179 -28.62 17.09 7.05
CA SER A 179 -27.76 15.99 6.57
C SER A 179 -28.55 14.81 6.05
N SER A 180 -28.32 14.44 4.80
CA SER A 180 -28.93 13.28 4.13
C SER A 180 -27.90 12.15 3.99
N LEU A 181 -28.08 11.08 4.75
CA LEU A 181 -27.17 9.93 4.73
C LEU A 181 -27.87 8.71 4.09
N SER A 182 -27.25 8.11 3.07
CA SER A 182 -27.66 6.79 2.59
C SER A 182 -26.75 5.73 3.21
N VAL A 183 -27.29 4.92 4.12
CA VAL A 183 -26.59 3.78 4.71
C VAL A 183 -26.80 2.58 3.78
N VAL A 184 -25.72 2.06 3.23
CA VAL A 184 -25.70 1.03 2.19
C VAL A 184 -25.05 -0.22 2.74
N LEU A 185 -25.87 -1.24 2.99
CA LEU A 185 -25.51 -2.44 3.74
C LEU A 185 -25.35 -3.64 2.80
N ASP A 186 -24.15 -4.23 2.79
CA ASP A 186 -23.94 -5.54 2.18
C ASP A 186 -24.66 -6.63 3.00
N MET A 187 -25.42 -7.46 2.29
CA MET A 187 -26.10 -8.65 2.81
C MET A 187 -25.92 -9.83 1.83
N SER A 188 -24.80 -9.86 1.11
CA SER A 188 -24.39 -10.98 0.27
C SER A 188 -24.00 -12.21 1.09
N GLY A 189 -23.75 -13.34 0.41
CA GLY A 189 -23.45 -14.62 1.05
C GLY A 189 -22.12 -14.67 1.83
N SER A 190 -21.14 -13.83 1.50
CA SER A 190 -19.85 -13.75 2.20
C SER A 190 -19.99 -13.28 3.65
N MET A 191 -20.94 -12.38 3.92
CA MET A 191 -21.18 -11.82 5.25
C MET A 191 -21.77 -12.81 6.26
N THR A 192 -22.20 -14.00 5.83
CA THR A 192 -22.92 -15.00 6.65
C THR A 192 -22.25 -15.26 8.01
N GLY A 193 -23.04 -15.27 9.08
CA GLY A 193 -22.57 -15.41 10.46
C GLY A 193 -22.28 -14.08 11.18
N ARG A 194 -22.24 -12.95 10.45
CA ARG A 194 -22.06 -11.59 11.00
C ARG A 194 -23.41 -10.88 11.28
N GLU A 195 -24.54 -11.59 11.25
CA GLU A 195 -25.89 -11.00 11.32
C GLU A 195 -26.13 -10.24 12.63
N LYS A 196 -25.75 -10.84 13.76
CA LYS A 196 -25.96 -10.26 15.10
C LYS A 196 -25.20 -8.96 15.27
N ASP A 197 -23.99 -8.91 14.73
CA ASP A 197 -23.04 -7.83 14.93
C ASP A 197 -23.39 -6.65 14.02
N LEU A 198 -23.77 -6.95 12.78
CA LEU A 198 -24.41 -5.99 11.89
C LEU A 198 -25.69 -5.40 12.52
N SER A 199 -26.53 -6.24 13.12
CA SER A 199 -27.75 -5.81 13.82
C SER A 199 -27.44 -4.87 15.00
N ALA A 200 -26.41 -5.18 15.79
CA ALA A 200 -25.98 -4.37 16.93
C ALA A 200 -25.38 -3.02 16.48
N ALA A 201 -24.51 -3.03 15.46
CA ALA A 201 -23.87 -1.84 14.92
C ALA A 201 -24.87 -0.88 14.26
N ILE A 202 -25.84 -1.40 13.49
CA ILE A 202 -26.95 -0.63 12.93
C ILE A 202 -27.77 0.05 14.04
N LYS A 203 -28.09 -0.69 15.11
CA LYS A 203 -28.84 -0.15 16.26
C LYS A 203 -28.07 0.96 16.96
N ALA A 204 -26.79 0.76 17.27
CA ALA A 204 -25.93 1.78 17.87
C ALA A 204 -25.84 3.05 17.00
N PHE A 205 -25.76 2.88 15.67
CA PHE A 205 -25.74 4.01 14.75
C PHE A 205 -27.05 4.82 14.74
N PHE A 206 -28.21 4.16 14.87
CA PHE A 206 -29.52 4.81 14.91
C PHE A 206 -29.83 5.48 16.26
N GLU A 207 -29.28 4.97 17.36
CA GLU A 207 -29.38 5.58 18.70
C GLU A 207 -28.80 7.01 18.78
N GLY A 208 -27.96 7.39 17.82
CA GLY A 208 -27.39 8.74 17.71
C GLY A 208 -28.11 9.71 16.77
N ILE A 209 -29.15 9.32 16.04
CA ILE A 209 -29.79 10.18 15.01
C ILE A 209 -30.42 11.44 15.62
N THR A 210 -30.07 12.61 15.08
CA THR A 210 -30.61 13.94 15.44
C THR A 210 -31.79 14.36 14.54
N PRO A 211 -32.60 15.37 14.94
CA PRO A 211 -33.67 15.90 14.09
C PRO A 211 -33.20 16.55 12.77
N ALA A 212 -31.94 17.01 12.71
CA ALA A 212 -31.33 17.65 11.54
C ALA A 212 -30.82 16.64 10.49
N GLU A 213 -30.80 15.36 10.82
CA GLU A 213 -30.49 14.28 9.88
C GLU A 213 -31.76 13.75 9.18
N GLN A 214 -31.57 13.10 8.04
CA GLN A 214 -32.46 12.07 7.52
C GLN A 214 -31.62 10.92 6.98
N VAL A 215 -31.92 9.71 7.44
CA VAL A 215 -31.20 8.48 7.09
C VAL A 215 -32.08 7.62 6.20
N GLN A 216 -31.55 7.22 5.03
CA GLN A 216 -32.08 6.14 4.22
C GLN A 216 -31.28 4.87 4.52
N VAL A 217 -31.93 3.71 4.43
CA VAL A 217 -31.28 2.41 4.57
C VAL A 217 -31.53 1.59 3.31
N LEU A 218 -30.46 1.34 2.54
CA LEU A 218 -30.44 0.41 1.42
C LEU A 218 -29.72 -0.87 1.87
N ARG A 219 -30.22 -2.04 1.46
CA ARG A 219 -29.43 -3.28 1.45
C ARG A 219 -29.11 -3.69 0.02
N PHE A 220 -28.02 -4.42 -0.16
CA PHE A 220 -27.74 -5.10 -1.42
C PHE A 220 -27.23 -6.51 -1.21
N SER A 221 -27.59 -7.40 -2.12
CA SER A 221 -26.86 -8.63 -2.40
C SER A 221 -26.82 -8.86 -3.91
N THR A 222 -27.50 -9.85 -4.48
CA THR A 222 -27.65 -9.98 -5.95
C THR A 222 -28.36 -8.75 -6.53
N ASP A 223 -29.30 -8.20 -5.77
CA ASP A 223 -30.13 -7.05 -6.09
C ASP A 223 -30.09 -6.00 -4.97
N VAL A 224 -30.51 -4.77 -5.29
CA VAL A 224 -30.56 -3.64 -4.35
C VAL A 224 -32.00 -3.40 -3.92
N SER A 225 -32.25 -3.23 -2.63
CA SER A 225 -33.59 -2.90 -2.12
C SER A 225 -33.55 -1.93 -0.95
N GLU A 226 -34.54 -1.05 -0.89
CA GLU A 226 -34.71 -0.10 0.22
C GLU A 226 -35.36 -0.81 1.42
N LEU A 227 -34.76 -0.62 2.60
CA LEU A 227 -35.31 -1.05 3.89
C LEU A 227 -36.07 0.07 4.59
N ALA A 228 -35.63 1.33 4.39
CA ALA A 228 -36.41 2.52 4.69
C ALA A 228 -35.95 3.74 3.86
N ALA A 229 -36.92 4.50 3.35
CA ALA A 229 -36.71 5.84 2.80
C ALA A 229 -36.20 6.82 3.86
N PHE A 230 -35.58 7.92 3.41
CA PHE A 230 -35.02 8.99 4.24
C PHE A 230 -35.92 9.43 5.41
N THR A 231 -35.49 9.17 6.65
CA THR A 231 -36.23 9.56 7.85
C THR A 231 -35.31 9.77 9.07
N ASN A 232 -35.81 10.50 10.07
CA ASN A 232 -35.23 10.61 11.41
C ASN A 232 -36.09 9.92 12.49
N ASP A 233 -37.21 9.30 12.09
CA ASP A 233 -38.11 8.58 13.00
C ASP A 233 -37.52 7.22 13.37
N ARG A 234 -36.88 7.17 14.54
CA ARG A 234 -36.27 5.95 15.12
C ARG A 234 -37.24 4.77 15.16
N LYS A 235 -38.55 5.00 15.34
CA LYS A 235 -39.58 3.93 15.35
C LYS A 235 -39.69 3.19 14.01
N LYS A 236 -39.21 3.78 12.91
CA LYS A 236 -39.11 3.15 11.58
C LYS A 236 -37.75 2.49 11.33
N LEU A 237 -36.70 2.95 12.01
CA LEU A 237 -35.32 2.52 11.80
C LEU A 237 -34.91 1.38 12.76
N ASP A 238 -35.26 1.45 14.03
CA ASP A 238 -34.96 0.40 15.03
C ASP A 238 -35.43 -1.01 14.63
N PRO A 239 -36.59 -1.21 13.97
CA PRO A 239 -37.01 -2.54 13.50
C PRO A 239 -36.16 -3.10 12.35
N LEU A 240 -35.41 -2.26 11.63
CA LEU A 240 -34.61 -2.69 10.47
C LEU A 240 -33.40 -3.52 10.88
N ALA A 241 -32.85 -3.26 12.06
CA ALA A 241 -31.82 -4.10 12.69
C ALA A 241 -32.26 -5.56 12.89
N ARG A 242 -33.55 -5.89 12.77
CA ARG A 242 -34.07 -7.28 12.81
C ARG A 242 -34.37 -7.88 11.43
N LYS A 243 -34.06 -7.17 10.34
CA LYS A 243 -34.31 -7.58 8.95
C LYS A 243 -33.03 -7.95 8.18
N VAL A 244 -31.95 -8.28 8.90
CA VAL A 244 -30.70 -8.77 8.32
C VAL A 244 -30.88 -10.21 7.85
N SER A 245 -30.53 -10.50 6.61
CA SER A 245 -30.50 -11.86 6.05
C SER A 245 -29.47 -11.90 4.93
N MET A 246 -28.42 -12.71 5.12
CA MET A 246 -27.25 -12.76 4.25
C MET A 246 -27.41 -13.90 3.23
N ASN A 247 -27.44 -13.55 1.94
CA ASN A 247 -27.58 -14.49 0.83
C ASN A 247 -27.32 -13.81 -0.53
N GLY A 248 -26.89 -14.60 -1.53
CA GLY A 248 -26.72 -14.14 -2.91
C GLY A 248 -25.35 -13.51 -3.19
N ALA A 249 -25.25 -12.89 -4.37
CA ALA A 249 -24.03 -12.24 -4.86
C ALA A 249 -23.87 -10.82 -4.29
N THR A 250 -22.95 -10.03 -4.84
CA THR A 250 -22.50 -8.74 -4.27
C THR A 250 -22.65 -7.62 -5.32
N ALA A 251 -23.76 -6.89 -5.28
CA ALA A 251 -24.12 -5.84 -6.25
C ALA A 251 -23.63 -4.43 -5.90
N LEU A 252 -22.42 -4.31 -5.36
CA LEU A 252 -21.82 -3.07 -4.86
C LEU A 252 -21.99 -1.87 -5.81
N TYR A 253 -21.72 -2.03 -7.11
CA TYR A 253 -21.82 -0.91 -8.06
C TYR A 253 -23.28 -0.53 -8.39
N LYS A 254 -24.24 -1.47 -8.32
CA LYS A 254 -25.67 -1.12 -8.41
C LYS A 254 -26.11 -0.37 -7.15
N ALA A 255 -25.65 -0.78 -5.98
CA ALA A 255 -26.01 -0.20 -4.69
C ALA A 255 -25.53 1.25 -4.54
N LEU A 256 -24.26 1.51 -4.85
CA LEU A 256 -23.70 2.87 -4.82
C LEU A 256 -24.35 3.80 -5.85
N ASN A 257 -24.65 3.30 -7.06
CA ASN A 257 -25.38 4.08 -8.06
C ASN A 257 -26.80 4.44 -7.59
N ARG A 258 -27.54 3.50 -6.99
CA ARG A 258 -28.87 3.76 -6.42
C ARG A 258 -28.82 4.78 -5.28
N ALA A 259 -27.82 4.69 -4.40
CA ALA A 259 -27.62 5.67 -3.33
C ALA A 259 -27.34 7.08 -3.88
N LEU A 260 -26.54 7.21 -4.95
CA LEU A 260 -26.30 8.48 -5.64
C LEU A 260 -27.57 9.03 -6.32
N ASP A 261 -28.42 8.16 -6.88
CA ASP A 261 -29.71 8.56 -7.47
C ASP A 261 -30.68 9.09 -6.40
N ASP A 262 -30.83 8.37 -5.28
CA ASP A 262 -31.73 8.77 -4.19
C ASP A 262 -31.22 10.03 -3.45
N LEU A 263 -29.90 10.21 -3.34
CA LEU A 263 -29.29 11.45 -2.84
C LEU A 263 -29.32 12.60 -3.86
N SER A 264 -29.48 12.35 -5.16
CA SER A 264 -29.39 13.38 -6.20
C SER A 264 -30.45 14.49 -6.03
N ASN A 265 -31.66 14.11 -5.62
CA ASN A 265 -32.82 14.97 -5.43
C ASN A 265 -32.87 15.71 -4.08
N ARG A 266 -31.79 15.65 -3.29
CA ARG A 266 -31.77 16.11 -1.89
C ARG A 266 -30.86 17.33 -1.71
N GLY A 267 -31.38 18.35 -1.03
CA GLY A 267 -30.62 19.51 -0.61
C GLY A 267 -29.85 19.28 0.70
N GLY A 268 -28.97 20.22 1.03
CA GLY A 268 -28.14 20.17 2.24
C GLY A 268 -26.93 19.23 2.11
N ASN A 269 -26.48 18.70 3.23
CA ASN A 269 -25.36 17.77 3.28
C ASN A 269 -25.76 16.38 2.76
N ARG A 270 -24.82 15.70 2.08
CA ARG A 270 -25.04 14.39 1.45
C ARG A 270 -23.82 13.51 1.63
N ALA A 271 -24.02 12.28 2.10
CA ALA A 271 -22.98 11.26 2.24
C ALA A 271 -23.55 9.86 2.04
N ILE A 272 -22.67 8.91 1.72
CA ILE A 272 -22.95 7.47 1.73
C ILE A 272 -22.12 6.83 2.84
N LEU A 273 -22.74 5.94 3.64
CA LEU A 273 -22.06 5.04 4.55
C LEU A 273 -22.19 3.62 4.03
N LEU A 274 -21.14 3.12 3.39
CA LEU A 274 -21.05 1.76 2.86
C LEU A 274 -20.47 0.82 3.92
N LEU A 275 -21.10 -0.34 4.10
CA LEU A 275 -20.54 -1.51 4.75
C LEU A 275 -20.44 -2.63 3.72
N SER A 276 -19.28 -3.28 3.56
CA SER A 276 -19.11 -4.45 2.67
C SER A 276 -17.87 -5.27 3.01
N ASP A 277 -17.87 -6.54 2.65
CA ASP A 277 -16.73 -7.46 2.71
C ASP A 277 -16.26 -7.96 1.33
N GLY A 278 -16.89 -7.49 0.24
CA GLY A 278 -16.78 -8.13 -1.08
C GLY A 278 -16.72 -7.18 -2.26
N MET A 279 -16.14 -7.67 -3.37
CA MET A 279 -16.07 -6.95 -4.65
C MET A 279 -17.38 -7.15 -5.44
N ASN A 280 -17.62 -6.31 -6.45
CA ASN A 280 -18.83 -6.42 -7.26
C ASN A 280 -18.83 -7.71 -8.11
N THR A 281 -19.61 -8.72 -7.72
CA THR A 281 -19.67 -10.04 -8.39
C THR A 281 -20.83 -10.19 -9.40
N VAL A 282 -21.70 -9.19 -9.55
CA VAL A 282 -22.85 -9.24 -10.49
C VAL A 282 -22.59 -8.48 -11.79
N PRO A 283 -23.14 -8.92 -12.94
CA PRO A 283 -23.16 -8.11 -14.16
C PRO A 283 -24.05 -6.86 -13.98
N GLY A 284 -23.65 -5.75 -14.59
CA GLY A 284 -24.33 -4.46 -14.47
C GLY A 284 -23.39 -3.28 -14.75
N PRO A 285 -23.53 -2.15 -14.02
CA PRO A 285 -22.60 -1.02 -14.09
C PRO A 285 -21.16 -1.44 -13.75
N ASP A 286 -20.18 -0.83 -14.41
CA ASP A 286 -18.76 -1.03 -14.14
C ASP A 286 -18.18 0.06 -13.21
N PHE A 287 -16.94 -0.16 -12.77
CA PHE A 287 -16.22 0.77 -11.90
C PHE A 287 -15.95 2.12 -12.60
N ALA A 288 -15.74 2.13 -13.92
CA ALA A 288 -15.50 3.35 -14.69
C ALA A 288 -16.75 4.24 -14.77
N GLY A 289 -17.93 3.64 -15.00
CA GLY A 289 -19.23 4.31 -14.95
C GLY A 289 -19.54 4.90 -13.57
N LEU A 290 -19.29 4.13 -12.49
CA LEU A 290 -19.39 4.62 -11.11
C LEU A 290 -18.46 5.81 -10.87
N CYS A 291 -17.17 5.71 -11.25
CA CYS A 291 -16.22 6.82 -11.12
C CYS A 291 -16.65 8.08 -11.90
N ASN A 292 -17.25 7.92 -13.09
CA ASN A 292 -17.77 9.05 -13.87
C ASN A 292 -18.98 9.69 -13.18
N ARG A 293 -19.86 8.91 -12.55
CA ARG A 293 -20.94 9.44 -11.72
C ARG A 293 -20.44 10.17 -10.47
N LEU A 294 -19.47 9.62 -9.75
CA LEU A 294 -18.86 10.27 -8.57
C LEU A 294 -18.17 11.60 -8.91
N ARG A 295 -17.60 11.74 -10.12
CA ARG A 295 -17.09 13.03 -10.64
C ARG A 295 -18.19 14.05 -10.93
N ALA A 296 -19.37 13.60 -11.34
CA ALA A 296 -20.52 14.47 -11.63
C ALA A 296 -21.36 14.80 -10.38
N GLN A 297 -21.36 13.92 -9.39
CA GLN A 297 -22.12 14.00 -8.14
C GLN A 297 -21.16 13.78 -6.95
N PRO A 298 -20.48 14.85 -6.45
CA PRO A 298 -19.40 14.73 -5.46
C PRO A 298 -19.93 14.46 -4.04
N VAL A 299 -20.39 13.23 -3.82
CA VAL A 299 -20.88 12.70 -2.55
C VAL A 299 -19.75 11.87 -1.88
N PRO A 300 -19.32 12.21 -0.65
CA PRO A 300 -18.36 11.42 0.11
C PRO A 300 -18.92 10.03 0.42
N ILE A 301 -18.09 9.00 0.25
CA ILE A 301 -18.36 7.63 0.68
C ILE A 301 -17.47 7.32 1.88
N TYR A 302 -18.10 7.11 3.04
CA TYR A 302 -17.48 6.50 4.20
C TYR A 302 -17.64 5.00 4.05
N VAL A 303 -16.55 4.24 4.17
CA VAL A 303 -16.54 2.81 3.90
C VAL A 303 -16.02 2.06 5.11
N ILE A 304 -16.82 1.14 5.63
CA ILE A 304 -16.41 0.14 6.61
C ILE A 304 -16.19 -1.18 5.86
N GLY A 305 -14.93 -1.56 5.69
CA GLY A 305 -14.57 -2.88 5.19
C GLY A 305 -14.60 -3.91 6.32
N VAL A 306 -15.41 -4.97 6.19
CA VAL A 306 -15.54 -6.04 7.21
C VAL A 306 -14.77 -7.29 6.81
N GLY A 307 -14.05 -7.90 7.74
CA GLY A 307 -13.40 -9.20 7.56
C GLY A 307 -12.08 -9.19 6.78
N TRP A 308 -11.30 -10.26 6.92
CA TRP A 308 -9.96 -10.37 6.33
C TRP A 308 -9.96 -10.71 4.83
N ASP A 309 -11.07 -11.27 4.36
CA ASP A 309 -11.37 -11.69 2.98
C ASP A 309 -11.16 -10.53 1.99
N LEU A 310 -11.32 -9.29 2.47
CA LEU A 310 -11.09 -8.08 1.70
C LEU A 310 -9.66 -7.93 1.13
N TYR A 311 -8.66 -8.61 1.70
CA TYR A 311 -7.29 -8.58 1.16
C TYR A 311 -7.05 -9.63 0.06
N GLU A 312 -8.05 -10.43 -0.32
CA GLU A 312 -7.94 -11.23 -1.53
C GLU A 312 -7.74 -10.35 -2.76
N PHE A 313 -6.86 -10.80 -3.67
CA PHE A 313 -6.49 -10.10 -4.89
C PHE A 313 -7.34 -10.59 -6.06
N ASP A 314 -8.20 -9.72 -6.59
CA ASP A 314 -8.96 -10.00 -7.80
C ASP A 314 -8.11 -9.74 -9.05
N ALA A 315 -7.85 -10.81 -9.80
CA ALA A 315 -7.12 -10.76 -11.05
C ALA A 315 -7.88 -10.05 -12.20
N ALA A 316 -9.21 -9.85 -12.10
CA ALA A 316 -9.99 -9.16 -13.13
C ALA A 316 -9.88 -7.62 -13.03
N SER A 317 -9.86 -7.07 -11.82
CA SER A 317 -9.66 -5.63 -11.56
C SER A 317 -8.20 -5.25 -11.24
N GLY A 318 -7.33 -6.23 -10.96
CA GLY A 318 -5.93 -6.01 -10.61
C GLY A 318 -5.72 -5.34 -9.24
N ASN A 319 -6.69 -5.44 -8.33
CA ASN A 319 -6.71 -4.79 -7.03
C ASN A 319 -7.13 -5.79 -5.93
N THR A 320 -6.86 -5.47 -4.66
CA THR A 320 -7.58 -6.11 -3.54
C THR A 320 -8.92 -5.43 -3.31
N CYS A 321 -9.85 -6.10 -2.61
CA CYS A 321 -11.10 -5.42 -2.22
C CYS A 321 -10.83 -4.27 -1.23
N VAL A 322 -9.88 -4.42 -0.30
CA VAL A 322 -9.43 -3.32 0.56
C VAL A 322 -9.00 -2.14 -0.29
N ASP A 323 -8.17 -2.32 -1.31
CA ASP A 323 -7.72 -1.20 -2.14
C ASP A 323 -8.85 -0.58 -2.96
N LEU A 324 -9.79 -1.37 -3.49
CA LEU A 324 -10.98 -0.86 -4.16
C LEU A 324 -11.82 0.03 -3.22
N LEU A 325 -12.16 -0.49 -2.03
CA LEU A 325 -12.99 0.17 -1.02
C LEU A 325 -12.29 1.40 -0.41
N ARG A 326 -10.99 1.28 -0.14
CA ARG A 326 -10.11 2.38 0.32
C ARG A 326 -10.03 3.48 -0.72
N ASN A 327 -9.82 3.14 -1.98
CA ASN A 327 -9.76 4.13 -3.06
C ASN A 327 -11.12 4.81 -3.28
N LEU A 328 -12.25 4.10 -3.19
CA LEU A 328 -13.59 4.70 -3.26
C LEU A 328 -13.83 5.76 -2.18
N ALA A 329 -13.39 5.52 -0.94
CA ALA A 329 -13.44 6.54 0.11
C ALA A 329 -12.52 7.72 -0.19
N LEU A 330 -11.25 7.46 -0.52
CA LEU A 330 -10.23 8.49 -0.75
C LEU A 330 -10.58 9.42 -1.93
N ILE A 331 -11.06 8.89 -3.07
CA ILE A 331 -11.39 9.72 -4.25
C ILE A 331 -12.65 10.57 -4.06
N THR A 332 -13.50 10.23 -3.07
CA THR A 332 -14.73 10.97 -2.76
C THR A 332 -14.59 11.92 -1.56
N GLY A 333 -13.45 11.85 -0.85
CA GLY A 333 -13.16 12.67 0.33
C GLY A 333 -13.69 12.11 1.67
N GLY A 334 -14.23 10.89 1.66
CA GLY A 334 -14.63 10.17 2.87
C GLY A 334 -13.44 9.48 3.56
N LYS A 335 -13.76 8.58 4.51
CA LYS A 335 -12.80 7.71 5.19
C LYS A 335 -13.03 6.23 4.86
N TYR A 336 -11.95 5.46 4.85
CA TYR A 336 -12.01 4.00 4.90
C TYR A 336 -11.63 3.53 6.31
N PHE A 337 -12.45 2.63 6.85
CA PHE A 337 -12.27 1.98 8.14
C PHE A 337 -12.19 0.47 7.90
N PHE A 338 -11.39 -0.22 8.70
CA PHE A 338 -11.23 -1.67 8.62
C PHE A 338 -11.72 -2.32 9.91
N ALA A 339 -12.70 -3.20 9.79
CA ALA A 339 -13.32 -3.97 10.86
C ALA A 339 -12.97 -5.47 10.68
N PRO A 340 -11.76 -5.91 11.09
CA PRO A 340 -11.38 -7.32 11.01
C PRO A 340 -12.27 -8.24 11.86
N THR A 341 -12.82 -7.72 12.96
CA THR A 341 -13.75 -8.44 13.83
C THR A 341 -15.00 -7.63 14.10
N SER A 342 -16.10 -8.35 14.31
CA SER A 342 -17.41 -7.83 14.68
C SER A 342 -17.41 -6.88 15.88
N GLU A 343 -16.57 -7.15 16.88
CA GLU A 343 -16.48 -6.37 18.13
C GLU A 343 -16.12 -4.90 17.87
N GLN A 344 -15.31 -4.63 16.84
CA GLN A 344 -14.84 -3.29 16.50
C GLN A 344 -15.89 -2.48 15.71
N LEU A 345 -16.93 -3.12 15.15
CA LEU A 345 -17.96 -2.41 14.40
C LEU A 345 -18.70 -1.37 15.26
N GLY A 346 -19.00 -1.68 16.53
CA GLY A 346 -19.71 -0.75 17.41
C GLY A 346 -18.98 0.58 17.60
N ASP A 347 -17.68 0.52 17.89
CA ASP A 347 -16.85 1.71 18.07
C ASP A 347 -16.58 2.44 16.75
N LEU A 348 -16.40 1.73 15.63
CA LEU A 348 -16.22 2.35 14.31
C LEU A 348 -17.48 3.08 13.82
N TYR A 349 -18.66 2.47 13.97
CA TYR A 349 -19.94 3.16 13.69
C TYR A 349 -20.16 4.36 14.61
N LYS A 350 -19.61 4.33 15.83
CA LYS A 350 -19.63 5.48 16.74
C LYS A 350 -18.64 6.58 16.32
N GLU A 351 -17.40 6.26 15.94
CA GLU A 351 -16.45 7.27 15.41
C GLU A 351 -17.04 7.94 14.16
N ILE A 352 -17.66 7.16 13.27
CA ILE A 352 -18.35 7.67 12.08
C ILE A 352 -19.56 8.52 12.45
N ALA A 353 -20.35 8.13 13.44
CA ALA A 353 -21.45 8.94 13.96
C ALA A 353 -20.95 10.28 14.53
N ASP A 354 -19.92 10.25 15.37
CA ASP A 354 -19.34 11.44 16.00
C ASP A 354 -18.66 12.36 14.96
N GLU A 355 -18.07 11.82 13.89
CA GLU A 355 -17.53 12.61 12.76
C GLU A 355 -18.62 13.18 11.84
N LEU A 356 -19.72 12.46 11.60
CA LEU A 356 -20.83 12.91 10.73
C LEU A 356 -21.84 13.84 11.43
N ARG A 357 -21.90 13.83 12.77
CA ARG A 357 -22.89 14.56 13.59
C ARG A 357 -22.27 15.62 14.50
N GLY A 358 -20.95 15.61 14.68
CA GLY A 358 -20.22 16.50 15.57
C GLY A 358 -20.29 17.97 15.16
N ALA A 359 -19.81 18.85 16.07
CA ALA A 359 -19.61 20.25 15.73
C ALA A 359 -18.47 20.40 14.72
N THR A 360 -18.66 21.23 13.69
CA THR A 360 -17.63 21.51 12.69
C THR A 360 -16.79 22.69 13.15
N ARG A 361 -15.52 22.44 13.49
CA ARG A 361 -14.53 23.48 13.77
C ARG A 361 -14.00 24.02 12.46
N TYR A 362 -14.08 25.33 12.26
CA TYR A 362 -13.70 25.97 10.99
C TYR A 362 -12.91 27.26 11.22
N ARG A 363 -12.31 27.77 10.14
CA ARG A 363 -11.61 29.05 10.10
C ARG A 363 -12.04 29.87 8.91
N LEU A 364 -12.31 31.14 9.15
CA LEU A 364 -12.63 32.14 8.16
C LEU A 364 -11.55 33.24 8.18
N SER A 365 -11.07 33.64 6.99
CA SER A 365 -10.34 34.89 6.82
C SER A 365 -10.84 35.66 5.61
N ALA A 366 -10.77 36.98 5.72
CA ALA A 366 -11.21 37.92 4.70
C ALA A 366 -10.15 38.99 4.50
N LYS A 367 -9.66 39.16 3.27
CA LYS A 367 -8.59 40.10 2.93
C LYS A 367 -8.90 40.92 1.69
N TRP A 368 -8.77 42.24 1.77
CA TRP A 368 -8.79 43.12 0.60
C TRP A 368 -7.41 43.17 -0.08
N GLU A 369 -7.39 42.96 -1.39
CA GLU A 369 -6.23 43.26 -2.23
C GLU A 369 -6.53 44.42 -3.17
N VAL A 370 -5.64 45.42 -3.17
CA VAL A 370 -5.64 46.51 -4.15
C VAL A 370 -4.96 46.02 -5.43
N LEU A 371 -5.67 46.09 -6.55
CA LEU A 371 -5.17 45.61 -7.84
C LEU A 371 -4.26 46.65 -8.51
N GLU A 372 -3.02 46.75 -8.01
CA GLU A 372 -1.97 47.58 -8.62
C GLU A 372 -1.42 46.90 -9.90
N ARG A 373 -1.34 47.67 -10.99
CA ARG A 373 -0.80 47.20 -12.27
C ARG A 373 0.67 47.59 -12.39
N ASN A 374 1.57 46.72 -11.97
CA ASN A 374 2.98 46.79 -12.33
C ASN A 374 3.32 45.70 -13.36
N VAL A 375 4.15 46.05 -14.34
CA VAL A 375 4.71 45.13 -15.34
C VAL A 375 6.21 45.34 -15.32
N GLU A 376 6.93 44.36 -14.79
CA GLU A 376 8.40 44.39 -14.74
C GLU A 376 8.97 43.52 -15.85
N LEU A 377 9.87 44.11 -16.63
CA LEU A 377 10.66 43.44 -17.65
C LEU A 377 12.09 43.27 -17.12
N PHE A 378 12.63 42.05 -17.19
CA PHE A 378 14.03 41.79 -16.91
C PHE A 378 14.77 41.39 -18.19
N VAL A 379 15.91 42.03 -18.42
CA VAL A 379 16.88 41.77 -19.49
C VAL A 379 18.27 42.05 -18.92
N ASP A 380 19.25 41.20 -19.23
CA ASP A 380 20.66 41.59 -19.20
C ASP A 380 21.43 40.86 -20.31
N ARG A 381 22.66 41.32 -20.65
CA ARG A 381 23.41 40.90 -21.85
C ARG A 381 24.93 40.89 -21.67
N GLY A 382 25.56 39.88 -22.29
CA GLY A 382 26.95 39.92 -22.79
C GLY A 382 27.95 39.05 -22.01
N PRO A 383 29.20 38.90 -22.50
CA PRO A 383 29.79 39.42 -23.76
C PRO A 383 29.74 38.38 -24.92
N PRO A 384 30.21 38.69 -26.15
CA PRO A 384 30.03 37.82 -27.32
C PRO A 384 31.17 36.81 -27.58
N ALA A 385 30.88 35.79 -28.40
CA ALA A 385 31.86 34.92 -29.04
C ALA A 385 31.48 34.66 -30.52
N GLU A 386 32.50 34.57 -31.38
CA GLU A 386 32.50 34.76 -32.83
C GLU A 386 31.72 33.74 -33.71
N PRO A 387 31.43 34.08 -34.99
CA PRO A 387 30.61 33.25 -35.88
C PRO A 387 31.35 32.02 -36.43
N LYS A 388 30.58 30.99 -36.82
CA LYS A 388 31.03 29.97 -37.78
C LYS A 388 30.32 30.16 -39.13
N PRO A 389 31.03 30.03 -40.27
CA PRO A 389 30.51 30.39 -41.60
C PRO A 389 29.54 29.35 -42.18
N PHE A 390 28.90 29.75 -43.28
CA PHE A 390 27.76 29.08 -43.91
C PHE A 390 28.18 28.20 -45.10
N THR A 391 27.66 26.98 -45.17
CA THR A 391 27.73 26.07 -46.34
C THR A 391 26.41 25.26 -46.34
N GLY A 392 25.36 25.61 -47.10
CA GLY A 392 25.24 25.57 -48.56
C GLY A 392 24.13 24.56 -48.90
N GLY A 393 23.30 24.68 -49.94
CA GLY A 393 23.26 25.66 -51.04
C GLY A 393 21.85 26.25 -51.31
N PRO A 394 21.52 26.65 -52.55
CA PRO A 394 20.38 27.52 -52.86
C PRO A 394 19.02 26.81 -53.03
N PRO A 395 17.89 27.53 -52.87
CA PRO A 395 16.53 27.00 -53.03
C PRO A 395 16.02 27.03 -54.50
N PRO A 396 15.07 26.16 -54.88
CA PRO A 396 14.27 26.35 -56.08
C PRO A 396 13.27 27.52 -55.92
N ALA A 397 12.86 28.11 -57.05
CA ALA A 397 12.10 29.36 -57.09
C ALA A 397 10.60 29.20 -56.79
N ALA A 398 9.94 30.33 -56.47
CA ALA A 398 8.50 30.43 -56.26
C ALA A 398 7.79 30.99 -57.50
N THR A 399 6.58 30.50 -57.78
CA THR A 399 5.70 31.04 -58.83
C THR A 399 4.26 31.12 -58.36
N GLU A 400 3.73 32.36 -58.36
CA GLU A 400 2.34 32.80 -58.53
C GLU A 400 1.17 32.07 -57.83
N LEU A 401 0.49 32.82 -56.96
CA LEU A 401 -0.94 32.66 -56.70
C LEU A 401 -1.73 33.58 -57.64
N ALA A 402 -2.63 33.00 -58.44
CA ALA A 402 -3.58 33.73 -59.26
C ALA A 402 -5.00 33.18 -59.13
N SER A 403 -5.98 34.01 -59.49
CA SER A 403 -7.42 33.80 -59.48
C SER A 403 -7.89 32.53 -60.24
N THR A 404 -9.12 32.00 -60.10
CA THR A 404 -10.40 32.74 -60.03
C THR A 404 -11.54 31.91 -59.40
N THR A 405 -12.79 32.39 -59.55
CA THR A 405 -13.99 32.07 -58.76
C THR A 405 -14.95 31.02 -59.34
N PHE A 406 -15.83 30.51 -58.46
CA PHE A 406 -17.20 30.03 -58.72
C PHE A 406 -17.43 28.84 -59.69
N SER A 407 -18.00 27.76 -59.15
CA SER A 407 -19.36 27.31 -59.54
C SER A 407 -19.91 26.31 -58.51
N ALA A 408 -21.23 26.09 -58.50
CA ALA A 408 -21.89 25.07 -57.69
C ALA A 408 -23.20 24.58 -58.34
N ARG A 409 -23.40 23.26 -58.40
CA ARG A 409 -24.67 22.56 -58.07
C ARG A 409 -24.53 21.02 -58.14
N PRO A 410 -25.44 20.25 -57.50
CA PRO A 410 -25.39 18.78 -57.41
C PRO A 410 -26.46 18.09 -58.29
N ILE A 411 -26.50 16.74 -58.28
CA ILE A 411 -27.71 15.87 -58.12
C ILE A 411 -27.33 14.37 -58.25
N ALA A 412 -28.20 13.49 -57.73
CA ALA A 412 -28.19 12.02 -57.58
C ALA A 412 -28.05 11.18 -58.90
N HIS A 413 -28.25 9.85 -59.00
CA HIS A 413 -28.87 8.79 -58.14
C HIS A 413 -28.52 7.37 -58.72
N ILE A 414 -28.84 6.26 -57.99
CA ILE A 414 -28.91 4.84 -58.48
C ILE A 414 -27.54 4.19 -58.88
N GLY A 415 -27.25 2.88 -58.77
CA GLY A 415 -27.90 1.76 -58.06
C GLY A 415 -28.01 0.43 -58.84
N ALA A 416 -27.07 -0.53 -58.72
CA ALA A 416 -27.18 -1.92 -59.23
C ALA A 416 -26.11 -2.93 -58.69
N LEU A 417 -26.37 -4.24 -58.86
CA LEU A 417 -25.57 -5.48 -58.62
C LEU A 417 -26.19 -6.59 -59.53
N PRO A 418 -25.62 -7.81 -59.75
CA PRO A 418 -24.31 -8.43 -59.43
C PRO A 418 -23.58 -8.78 -60.79
N PRO A 419 -22.89 -9.93 -61.12
CA PRO A 419 -22.43 -11.14 -60.38
C PRO A 419 -20.96 -11.61 -60.70
N ALA A 420 -20.76 -12.92 -60.94
CA ALA A 420 -19.53 -13.74 -61.06
C ALA A 420 -18.99 -13.89 -62.53
N ALA A 421 -17.89 -14.59 -62.88
CA ALA A 421 -17.17 -15.72 -62.24
C ALA A 421 -15.73 -15.99 -62.79
N ALA A 422 -14.97 -16.89 -62.11
CA ALA A 422 -13.94 -17.83 -62.63
C ALA A 422 -12.61 -17.27 -63.27
N GLU A 423 -11.43 -17.92 -63.36
CA GLU A 423 -10.67 -19.04 -62.69
C GLU A 423 -9.22 -19.06 -63.32
N LEU A 424 -8.23 -19.99 -63.21
CA LEU A 424 -7.98 -21.34 -62.62
C LEU A 424 -6.44 -21.60 -62.56
N ALA A 425 -5.88 -22.28 -61.53
CA ALA A 425 -4.63 -23.10 -61.52
C ALA A 425 -4.33 -23.64 -60.09
N GLU A 426 -3.99 -24.89 -59.70
CA GLU A 426 -3.50 -26.19 -60.28
C GLU A 426 -2.03 -26.56 -59.92
N VAL A 427 -1.61 -27.83 -59.70
CA VAL A 427 -2.30 -29.06 -59.17
C VAL A 427 -1.27 -30.19 -58.84
N ALA A 428 -1.71 -31.18 -58.02
CA ALA A 428 -1.33 -32.63 -57.90
C ALA A 428 -0.86 -33.06 -56.49
N ALA A 429 -1.41 -34.05 -55.74
CA ALA A 429 -2.11 -35.35 -55.97
C ALA A 429 -1.16 -36.58 -56.06
N PRO A 430 -1.58 -37.84 -55.72
CA PRO A 430 -2.87 -38.41 -55.25
C PRO A 430 -2.77 -39.03 -53.80
N ASN A 431 -3.65 -39.84 -53.15
CA ASN A 431 -5.12 -40.11 -53.06
C ASN A 431 -5.36 -40.96 -51.73
N ASP A 432 -6.29 -41.92 -51.43
CA ASP A 432 -7.41 -42.65 -52.11
C ASP A 432 -8.38 -43.44 -51.12
N VAL A 433 -9.71 -43.25 -51.27
CA VAL A 433 -10.91 -44.15 -51.04
C VAL A 433 -11.29 -44.86 -49.65
N PRO A 434 -12.55 -45.37 -49.39
CA PRO A 434 -13.37 -44.82 -48.26
C PRO A 434 -14.40 -45.73 -47.44
N VAL A 435 -14.93 -45.22 -46.29
CA VAL A 435 -16.40 -45.17 -45.83
C VAL A 435 -17.22 -46.51 -45.57
N VAL A 436 -18.32 -46.70 -44.78
CA VAL A 436 -19.39 -45.94 -44.02
C VAL A 436 -19.91 -46.67 -42.70
N ASN A 437 -20.59 -45.92 -41.81
CA ASN A 437 -21.84 -46.20 -41.00
C ASN A 437 -22.00 -47.09 -39.71
N ARG A 438 -22.57 -46.44 -38.67
CA ARG A 438 -23.73 -46.79 -37.76
C ARG A 438 -23.63 -47.63 -36.44
N LEU A 439 -24.06 -46.96 -35.34
CA LEU A 439 -25.07 -47.31 -34.29
C LEU A 439 -24.75 -48.00 -32.92
N ALA A 440 -25.22 -47.30 -31.86
CA ALA A 440 -25.96 -47.76 -30.64
C ALA A 440 -25.25 -48.28 -29.35
N LEU A 441 -25.97 -48.11 -28.22
CA LEU A 441 -25.67 -48.50 -26.81
C LEU A 441 -26.65 -49.60 -26.34
N PRO A 442 -26.40 -50.32 -25.22
CA PRO A 442 -27.02 -49.93 -23.93
C PRO A 442 -26.22 -50.26 -22.63
N SER A 443 -26.75 -49.83 -21.47
CA SER A 443 -26.31 -50.10 -20.07
C SER A 443 -27.12 -51.28 -19.45
N PRO A 444 -27.26 -51.50 -18.10
CA PRO A 444 -26.53 -51.05 -16.88
C PRO A 444 -26.24 -52.22 -15.86
N VAL A 445 -25.92 -51.92 -14.58
CA VAL A 445 -26.46 -52.51 -13.30
C VAL A 445 -25.47 -52.38 -12.11
N GLU A 446 -25.99 -52.13 -10.90
CA GLU A 446 -25.27 -52.05 -9.60
C GLU A 446 -25.56 -53.26 -8.69
N LEU A 447 -24.84 -53.45 -7.56
CA LEU A 447 -25.43 -53.81 -6.23
C LEU A 447 -24.40 -53.93 -5.06
N THR A 448 -24.64 -53.14 -4.00
CA THR A 448 -24.41 -53.34 -2.54
C THR A 448 -23.28 -54.22 -1.94
N ALA A 449 -22.44 -53.56 -1.13
CA ALA A 449 -22.00 -53.83 0.28
C ALA A 449 -22.13 -55.23 0.96
N ILE A 450 -21.16 -55.55 1.85
CA ILE A 450 -21.37 -56.08 3.24
C ILE A 450 -20.04 -56.07 4.06
N SER A 451 -20.15 -56.21 5.39
CA SER A 451 -19.10 -56.09 6.42
C SER A 451 -17.92 -57.08 6.38
N ALA A 452 -16.83 -56.73 7.09
CA ALA A 452 -15.62 -57.52 7.24
C ALA A 452 -15.74 -58.74 8.20
N PRO A 453 -14.98 -59.82 7.95
CA PRO A 453 -14.63 -60.85 8.93
C PRO A 453 -13.25 -60.63 9.56
N LYS A 454 -12.91 -61.45 10.56
CA LYS A 454 -11.65 -61.44 11.34
C LYS A 454 -11.09 -62.88 11.38
N ILE A 455 -9.84 -63.05 11.85
CA ILE A 455 -9.19 -64.34 12.26
C ILE A 455 -8.39 -65.12 11.17
N ALA A 456 -7.11 -64.75 11.08
CA ALA A 456 -5.91 -65.61 11.32
C ALA A 456 -5.35 -66.66 10.32
N ALA A 457 -4.07 -66.97 10.59
CA ALA A 457 -3.21 -68.09 10.16
C ALA A 457 -2.59 -68.06 8.73
N GLY A 458 -1.25 -67.99 8.69
CA GLY A 458 -0.42 -68.15 7.48
C GLY A 458 0.99 -67.53 7.63
N PRO A 459 2.07 -68.32 7.76
CA PRO A 459 3.43 -67.80 7.92
C PRO A 459 4.19 -67.67 6.58
N GLY A 460 5.11 -66.70 6.49
CA GLY A 460 6.11 -66.64 5.41
C GLY A 460 6.50 -65.22 5.00
N ARG A 461 7.78 -64.86 5.22
CA ARG A 461 8.44 -63.76 4.49
C ARG A 461 9.22 -64.37 3.32
N PRO A 462 9.20 -63.80 2.11
CA PRO A 462 10.09 -64.23 1.04
C PRO A 462 11.54 -63.83 1.35
N SER A 463 12.50 -64.66 0.93
CA SER A 463 13.93 -64.53 1.19
C SER A 463 14.74 -64.22 -0.08
N LEU A 464 15.89 -63.56 0.09
CA LEU A 464 16.95 -63.50 -0.92
C LEU A 464 17.99 -64.62 -0.68
N PRO A 465 18.63 -65.18 -1.72
CA PRO A 465 19.46 -66.37 -1.59
C PRO A 465 20.94 -66.10 -1.18
N ALA A 466 21.35 -66.69 -0.05
CA ALA A 466 22.27 -67.85 0.03
C ALA A 466 23.22 -68.15 -1.18
N PHE A 467 24.49 -68.58 -1.04
CA PHE A 467 25.35 -68.86 0.14
C PHE A 467 26.83 -69.13 -0.31
N LEU A 468 27.73 -69.39 0.66
CA LEU A 468 29.08 -69.98 0.54
C LEU A 468 30.18 -69.14 -0.17
N GLU A 469 31.48 -69.37 0.01
CA GLU A 469 32.33 -69.63 1.21
C GLU A 469 33.79 -69.81 0.72
N LEU A 470 34.78 -69.23 1.40
CA LEU A 470 36.11 -69.83 1.65
C LEU A 470 37.02 -68.86 2.42
N ALA A 471 37.62 -69.34 3.51
CA ALA A 471 38.60 -68.59 4.29
C ALA A 471 40.04 -68.93 3.83
N GLY A 472 40.84 -67.89 3.60
CA GLY A 472 42.29 -67.96 3.45
C GLY A 472 42.97 -67.07 4.49
N SER A 473 44.08 -67.53 5.08
CA SER A 473 44.64 -66.90 6.28
C SER A 473 45.48 -65.65 6.01
N ALA A 474 45.25 -64.62 6.82
CA ALA A 474 46.19 -63.55 7.10
C ALA A 474 46.36 -63.48 8.64
N PRO A 475 47.56 -63.18 9.17
CA PRO A 475 47.81 -63.16 10.61
C PRO A 475 47.05 -62.01 11.29
N PRO A 476 46.59 -62.18 12.54
CA PRO A 476 45.91 -61.11 13.27
C PRO A 476 46.89 -59.96 13.56
N VAL A 477 46.69 -58.81 12.90
CA VAL A 477 47.30 -57.56 13.33
C VAL A 477 46.68 -57.18 14.66
N SER A 478 47.41 -57.47 15.74
CA SER A 478 47.01 -57.09 17.10
C SER A 478 47.10 -55.57 17.24
N PHE A 479 46.01 -54.89 16.90
CA PHE A 479 45.73 -53.58 17.49
C PHE A 479 45.46 -53.79 18.97
N GLY A 480 46.52 -53.70 19.77
CA GLY A 480 46.39 -53.49 21.21
C GLY A 480 45.45 -52.30 21.47
N PRO A 481 44.72 -52.28 22.60
CA PRO A 481 43.68 -51.30 22.84
C PRO A 481 44.24 -49.89 22.65
N MET A 482 43.71 -49.17 21.65
CA MET A 482 44.03 -47.76 21.49
C MET A 482 43.72 -47.08 22.83
N PRO A 483 44.62 -46.23 23.36
CA PRO A 483 44.28 -45.45 24.54
C PRO A 483 43.01 -44.67 24.21
N LEU A 484 42.00 -44.79 25.08
CA LEU A 484 40.78 -44.00 24.99
C LEU A 484 41.14 -42.57 25.40
N ASN A 485 41.87 -41.86 24.53
CA ASN A 485 42.10 -40.43 24.63
C ASN A 485 40.70 -39.80 24.72
N ALA A 486 40.38 -39.28 25.91
CA ALA A 486 39.13 -38.60 26.12
C ALA A 486 38.97 -37.54 25.03
N LEU A 487 37.80 -37.49 24.39
CA LEU A 487 37.46 -36.39 23.49
C LEU A 487 37.75 -35.09 24.25
N PRO A 488 38.50 -34.14 23.66
CA PRO A 488 38.89 -32.93 24.37
C PRO A 488 37.62 -32.25 24.88
N GLU A 489 37.51 -32.10 26.20
CA GLU A 489 36.36 -31.41 26.76
C GLU A 489 36.40 -29.98 26.25
N PHE A 490 35.43 -29.62 25.40
CA PHE A 490 35.30 -28.26 24.93
C PHE A 490 34.78 -27.37 26.07
N GLY A 491 35.27 -26.13 26.13
CA GLY A 491 34.70 -25.08 26.96
C GLY A 491 33.82 -24.16 26.11
N ARG A 492 32.73 -23.65 26.69
CA ARG A 492 31.71 -22.87 25.97
C ARG A 492 31.81 -21.39 26.30
N VAL A 493 32.21 -20.56 25.32
CA VAL A 493 32.15 -19.09 25.44
C VAL A 493 30.77 -18.60 25.04
N SER A 494 30.12 -17.79 25.87
CA SER A 494 28.89 -17.08 25.53
C SER A 494 29.06 -15.57 25.71
N VAL A 495 28.50 -14.78 24.80
CA VAL A 495 28.54 -13.30 24.88
C VAL A 495 27.11 -12.79 25.04
N THR A 496 26.88 -12.01 26.10
CA THR A 496 25.54 -11.57 26.51
C THR A 496 25.46 -10.05 26.65
N TYR A 497 24.35 -9.46 26.23
CA TYR A 497 24.04 -8.04 26.42
C TYR A 497 22.67 -7.90 27.11
N ALA A 498 22.72 -7.45 28.36
CA ALA A 498 21.56 -7.24 29.22
C ALA A 498 21.32 -5.73 29.42
N PRO A 499 20.49 -5.08 28.58
CA PRO A 499 20.17 -3.66 28.73
C PRO A 499 19.30 -3.37 29.95
N ALA A 500 19.25 -2.12 30.38
CA ALA A 500 18.42 -1.64 31.50
C ALA A 500 16.88 -1.71 31.25
N ARG A 501 16.44 -2.16 30.07
CA ARG A 501 15.05 -2.50 29.73
C ARG A 501 15.06 -3.66 28.74
N ASP A 502 14.30 -4.72 29.00
CA ASP A 502 14.37 -5.99 28.26
C ASP A 502 14.09 -5.89 26.75
N SER A 503 13.42 -4.83 26.29
CA SER A 503 13.11 -4.59 24.87
C SER A 503 14.12 -3.70 24.13
N ALA A 504 15.14 -3.16 24.81
CA ALA A 504 16.04 -2.17 24.20
C ALA A 504 16.98 -2.80 23.13
N PRO A 505 17.22 -2.10 22.01
CA PRO A 505 18.11 -2.58 20.94
C PRO A 505 19.59 -2.59 21.37
N LEU A 506 20.45 -3.16 20.52
CA LEU A 506 21.90 -3.04 20.67
C LEU A 506 22.35 -1.55 20.58
N PRO A 507 23.39 -1.14 21.33
CA PRO A 507 23.90 0.22 21.30
C PRO A 507 24.56 0.52 19.93
N PRO A 508 24.61 1.79 19.48
CA PRO A 508 25.03 2.15 18.12
C PRO A 508 26.43 1.66 17.72
N SER A 509 27.31 1.48 18.70
CA SER A 509 28.68 0.95 18.57
C SER A 509 28.79 -0.46 17.96
N ILE A 510 27.77 -1.30 18.18
CA ILE A 510 27.76 -2.73 17.79
C ILE A 510 26.47 -3.14 17.06
N ARG A 511 25.58 -2.18 16.78
CA ARG A 511 24.31 -2.45 16.10
C ARG A 511 24.55 -2.83 14.63
N PRO A 512 23.95 -3.92 14.13
CA PRO A 512 24.12 -4.30 12.74
C PRO A 512 23.36 -3.38 11.79
N ALA A 513 23.85 -3.26 10.55
CA ALA A 513 22.95 -2.97 9.42
C ALA A 513 22.06 -4.19 9.19
N ILE A 514 20.78 -3.96 8.94
CA ILE A 514 19.76 -5.00 8.88
C ILE A 514 19.19 -5.07 7.46
N GLU A 515 19.12 -6.27 6.89
CA GLU A 515 18.25 -6.57 5.75
C GLU A 515 17.11 -7.47 6.25
N LEU A 516 15.88 -6.99 6.13
CA LEU A 516 14.68 -7.77 6.39
C LEU A 516 14.29 -8.48 5.09
N ILE A 517 14.23 -9.81 5.10
CA ILE A 517 13.70 -10.60 3.98
C ILE A 517 12.33 -11.15 4.39
N LEU A 518 11.29 -10.75 3.68
CA LEU A 518 9.91 -11.14 3.97
C LEU A 518 9.34 -12.02 2.85
N ASP A 519 8.82 -13.18 3.26
CA ASP A 519 8.10 -14.11 2.41
C ASP A 519 6.75 -13.55 1.94
N SER A 520 6.52 -13.62 0.63
CA SER A 520 5.26 -13.31 -0.03
C SER A 520 4.88 -14.41 -1.04
N SER A 521 5.31 -15.65 -0.78
CA SER A 521 4.97 -16.84 -1.57
C SER A 521 3.56 -17.37 -1.24
N GLY A 522 3.03 -18.26 -2.09
CA GLY A 522 1.62 -18.68 -2.05
C GLY A 522 1.14 -19.27 -0.71
N SER A 523 2.00 -19.96 0.04
CA SER A 523 1.72 -20.55 1.36
C SER A 523 1.33 -19.51 2.40
N MET A 524 1.89 -18.29 2.32
CA MET A 524 1.60 -17.20 3.23
C MET A 524 0.14 -16.70 3.18
N LYS A 525 -0.70 -17.21 2.27
CA LYS A 525 -2.17 -17.02 2.25
C LYS A 525 -2.93 -17.91 3.24
N GLU A 526 -2.33 -19.01 3.70
CA GLU A 526 -2.99 -19.95 4.62
C GLU A 526 -3.46 -19.27 5.90
N GLU A 527 -4.56 -19.79 6.48
CA GLU A 527 -5.18 -19.20 7.67
C GLU A 527 -4.42 -19.53 8.96
N MET A 528 -4.25 -18.51 9.80
CA MET A 528 -3.58 -18.56 11.08
C MET A 528 -4.21 -17.53 12.02
N GLU A 529 -4.60 -17.93 13.24
CA GLU A 529 -5.24 -17.05 14.23
C GLU A 529 -6.49 -16.30 13.69
N GLY A 530 -7.18 -16.86 12.68
CA GLY A 530 -8.37 -16.27 12.05
C GLY A 530 -8.09 -15.29 10.89
N ALA A 531 -6.85 -15.25 10.37
CA ALA A 531 -6.47 -14.42 9.23
C ALA A 531 -5.35 -15.07 8.38
N PRO A 532 -5.15 -14.69 7.11
CA PRO A 532 -3.98 -15.13 6.34
C PRO A 532 -2.63 -14.78 7.02
N LYS A 533 -1.69 -15.75 7.06
CA LYS A 533 -0.34 -15.60 7.68
C LYS A 533 0.36 -14.29 7.29
N TYR A 534 0.32 -13.89 6.02
CA TYR A 534 0.98 -12.66 5.57
C TYR A 534 0.46 -11.40 6.25
N LEU A 535 -0.80 -11.33 6.68
CA LEU A 535 -1.37 -10.18 7.37
C LEU A 535 -0.90 -10.09 8.83
N ALA A 536 -0.71 -11.24 9.48
CA ALA A 536 -0.07 -11.33 10.79
C ALA A 536 1.40 -10.86 10.70
N ALA A 537 2.16 -11.37 9.73
CA ALA A 537 3.53 -10.93 9.48
C ALA A 537 3.61 -9.42 9.16
N ARG A 538 2.71 -8.92 8.29
CA ARG A 538 2.57 -7.51 7.93
C ARG A 538 2.37 -6.61 9.16
N ARG A 539 1.45 -6.98 10.05
CA ARG A 539 1.20 -6.26 11.31
C ARG A 539 2.44 -6.22 12.17
N VAL A 540 3.08 -7.37 12.41
CA VAL A 540 4.25 -7.45 13.28
C VAL A 540 5.42 -6.62 12.72
N MET A 541 5.62 -6.63 11.41
CA MET A 541 6.67 -5.84 10.75
C MET A 541 6.38 -4.33 10.83
N THR A 542 5.12 -3.91 10.68
CA THR A 542 4.71 -2.50 10.89
C THR A 542 4.81 -2.07 12.37
N ASP A 543 4.54 -2.95 13.34
CA ASP A 543 4.73 -2.65 14.76
C ASP A 543 6.23 -2.62 15.14
N LEU A 544 7.04 -3.52 14.57
CA LEU A 544 8.50 -3.49 14.67
C LEU A 544 9.10 -2.17 14.13
N LEU A 545 8.61 -1.70 12.99
CA LEU A 545 9.01 -0.41 12.39
C LEU A 545 8.63 0.80 13.25
N LYS A 546 7.83 0.67 14.31
CA LYS A 546 7.58 1.76 15.28
C LYS A 546 8.64 1.78 16.38
N VAL A 547 9.10 0.61 16.84
CA VAL A 547 10.06 0.50 17.96
C VAL A 547 11.53 0.61 17.55
N LEU A 548 11.86 0.42 16.27
CA LEU A 548 13.21 0.69 15.75
C LEU A 548 13.56 2.19 15.82
N PRO A 549 14.80 2.56 16.22
CA PRO A 549 15.21 3.96 16.33
C PRO A 549 15.60 4.57 14.96
N ASP A 550 15.55 5.91 14.86
CA ASP A 550 15.83 6.65 13.60
C ASP A 550 17.31 6.57 13.13
N ASP A 551 18.22 6.06 13.97
CA ASP A 551 19.63 5.77 13.65
C ASP A 551 19.88 4.28 13.29
N ALA A 552 18.83 3.45 13.21
CA ALA A 552 18.94 2.11 12.66
C ALA A 552 19.18 2.15 11.14
N THR A 553 20.02 1.25 10.64
CA THR A 553 20.27 1.05 9.20
C THR A 553 19.50 -0.19 8.75
N VAL A 554 18.49 -0.02 7.89
CA VAL A 554 17.53 -1.06 7.51
C VAL A 554 17.29 -1.04 5.99
N GLY A 555 17.20 -2.22 5.38
CA GLY A 555 16.62 -2.45 4.06
C GLY A 555 15.52 -3.51 4.12
N LEU A 556 14.71 -3.59 3.06
CA LEU A 556 13.66 -4.58 2.88
C LEU A 556 13.83 -5.27 1.52
N ARG A 557 13.90 -6.59 1.57
CA ARG A 557 13.81 -7.51 0.43
C ARG A 557 12.56 -8.36 0.56
N ILE A 558 11.94 -8.66 -0.57
CA ILE A 558 10.71 -9.46 -0.67
C ILE A 558 10.93 -10.52 -1.75
N PHE A 559 10.34 -11.71 -1.58
CA PHE A 559 10.29 -12.73 -2.63
C PHE A 559 8.87 -13.29 -2.82
N GLY A 560 8.56 -13.73 -4.04
CA GLY A 560 7.25 -14.27 -4.41
C GLY A 560 6.16 -13.21 -4.62
N HIS A 561 6.50 -11.92 -4.67
CA HIS A 561 5.53 -10.81 -4.85
C HIS A 561 5.31 -10.42 -6.32
N MET A 562 6.25 -10.75 -7.22
CA MET A 562 6.23 -10.28 -8.61
C MET A 562 5.45 -11.22 -9.54
N ALA A 563 5.59 -12.53 -9.36
CA ALA A 563 5.17 -13.53 -10.33
C ALA A 563 3.92 -14.31 -9.88
N PHE A 564 2.75 -13.89 -10.36
CA PHE A 564 1.47 -14.55 -10.10
C PHE A 564 1.39 -15.91 -10.79
N TRP A 565 1.24 -16.99 -10.01
CA TRP A 565 0.89 -18.33 -10.52
C TRP A 565 -0.46 -18.78 -9.94
N ASN A 566 -1.30 -19.41 -10.76
CA ASN A 566 -2.58 -19.95 -10.33
C ASN A 566 -2.64 -21.48 -10.55
N PRO A 567 -2.33 -22.32 -9.54
CA PRO A 567 -2.34 -23.78 -9.67
C PRO A 567 -3.70 -24.39 -10.02
N ALA A 568 -4.81 -23.64 -9.86
CA ALA A 568 -6.15 -24.09 -10.23
C ALA A 568 -6.53 -23.77 -11.70
N LYS A 569 -5.64 -23.08 -12.45
CA LYS A 569 -5.86 -22.72 -13.86
C LYS A 569 -4.66 -23.01 -14.77
N GLU A 570 -3.45 -23.04 -14.20
CA GLU A 570 -2.19 -23.14 -14.92
C GLU A 570 -1.32 -24.23 -14.29
N PRO A 571 -0.65 -25.10 -15.08
CA PRO A 571 0.30 -26.06 -14.55
C PRO A 571 1.46 -25.34 -13.84
N MET A 572 2.18 -26.06 -12.97
CA MET A 572 3.35 -25.48 -12.31
C MET A 572 4.37 -25.01 -13.37
N PRO A 573 4.89 -23.77 -13.29
CA PRO A 573 5.81 -23.27 -14.31
C PRO A 573 7.08 -24.13 -14.37
N GLU A 574 7.63 -24.26 -15.58
CA GLU A 574 8.91 -24.93 -15.81
C GLU A 574 10.00 -24.36 -14.89
N ALA A 575 10.83 -25.22 -14.29
CA ALA A 575 11.89 -24.82 -13.35
C ALA A 575 12.99 -23.93 -13.98
N THR A 576 12.92 -23.70 -15.29
CA THR A 576 13.77 -22.77 -16.03
C THR A 576 13.18 -21.36 -16.17
N ASP A 577 11.90 -21.16 -15.82
CA ASP A 577 11.22 -19.85 -15.91
C ASP A 577 11.62 -18.95 -14.73
N LYS A 578 12.70 -18.20 -14.95
CA LYS A 578 13.27 -17.23 -14.01
C LYS A 578 12.27 -16.23 -13.45
N ARG A 579 11.12 -15.98 -14.10
CA ARG A 579 10.09 -15.07 -13.58
C ARG A 579 9.60 -15.51 -12.20
N TYR A 580 9.38 -16.82 -12.01
CA TYR A 580 8.94 -17.40 -10.73
C TYR A 580 10.15 -17.85 -9.89
N PHE A 581 11.07 -18.58 -10.51
CA PHE A 581 12.17 -19.26 -9.81
C PHE A 581 13.30 -18.32 -9.37
N THR A 582 13.23 -17.03 -9.72
CA THR A 582 14.12 -15.96 -9.21
C THR A 582 13.38 -14.69 -8.77
N ASP A 583 12.10 -14.81 -8.39
CA ASP A 583 11.26 -13.72 -7.84
C ASP A 583 11.79 -13.27 -6.46
N SER A 584 12.75 -12.34 -6.44
CA SER A 584 13.30 -11.75 -5.20
C SER A 584 13.93 -10.37 -5.43
N GLU A 585 13.36 -9.33 -4.81
CA GLU A 585 13.67 -7.92 -5.05
C GLU A 585 14.01 -7.19 -3.75
N ILE A 586 15.09 -6.38 -3.75
CA ILE A 586 15.37 -5.42 -2.66
C ILE A 586 14.56 -4.13 -2.89
N VAL A 587 13.28 -4.20 -2.52
CA VAL A 587 12.28 -3.14 -2.71
C VAL A 587 12.61 -1.84 -1.95
N VAL A 588 13.37 -1.92 -0.85
CA VAL A 588 13.98 -0.76 -0.19
C VAL A 588 15.43 -1.07 0.14
N SER A 589 16.34 -0.29 -0.44
CA SER A 589 17.79 -0.41 -0.20
C SER A 589 18.17 -0.28 1.28
N ILE A 590 19.28 -0.90 1.68
CA ILE A 590 19.81 -0.80 3.04
C ILE A 590 20.32 0.63 3.28
N GLY A 591 19.74 1.33 4.27
CA GLY A 591 20.15 2.68 4.64
C GLY A 591 19.51 3.15 5.94
N GLN A 592 19.88 4.34 6.43
CA GLN A 592 19.32 4.88 7.68
C GLN A 592 17.79 5.02 7.60
N LEU A 593 17.11 4.63 8.68
CA LEU A 593 15.66 4.62 8.86
C LEU A 593 15.09 6.03 9.10
N THR A 594 15.29 6.94 8.16
CA THR A 594 14.62 8.26 8.15
C THR A 594 13.10 8.10 8.09
N LYS A 595 12.34 9.15 8.39
CA LYS A 595 10.86 9.10 8.37
C LYS A 595 10.32 8.69 7.01
N GLU A 596 10.98 9.11 5.94
CA GLU A 596 10.67 8.81 4.55
C GLU A 596 11.00 7.36 4.21
N ARG A 597 12.14 6.82 4.68
CA ARG A 597 12.47 5.39 4.50
C ARG A 597 11.54 4.51 5.35
N ARG A 598 11.26 4.88 6.59
CA ARG A 598 10.33 4.18 7.49
C ARG A 598 8.94 4.09 6.87
N LYS A 599 8.42 5.19 6.30
CA LYS A 599 7.19 5.19 5.51
C LYS A 599 7.31 4.33 4.26
N GLY A 600 8.38 4.44 3.48
CA GLY A 600 8.57 3.62 2.27
C GLY A 600 8.57 2.11 2.54
N ILE A 601 9.19 1.66 3.64
CA ILE A 601 9.16 0.26 4.07
C ILE A 601 7.74 -0.12 4.54
N GLN A 602 7.07 0.74 5.32
CA GLN A 602 5.69 0.52 5.75
C GLN A 602 4.72 0.41 4.56
N ASP A 603 4.81 1.30 3.58
CA ASP A 603 3.97 1.31 2.39
C ASP A 603 4.15 0.01 1.60
N TRP A 604 5.39 -0.43 1.35
CA TRP A 604 5.69 -1.73 0.73
C TRP A 604 5.09 -2.91 1.50
N ILE A 605 5.23 -2.90 2.83
CA ILE A 605 4.64 -3.93 3.71
C ILE A 605 3.10 -3.90 3.60
N GLU A 606 2.47 -2.73 3.57
CA GLU A 606 1.01 -2.61 3.49
C GLU A 606 0.42 -3.11 2.15
N TYR A 607 1.16 -2.98 1.04
CA TYR A 607 0.77 -3.45 -0.30
C TYR A 607 1.14 -4.92 -0.61
N LEU A 608 1.80 -5.63 0.32
CA LEU A 608 2.15 -7.04 0.12
C LEU A 608 0.93 -7.93 -0.10
N THR A 609 1.02 -8.79 -1.11
CA THR A 609 -0.03 -9.72 -1.53
C THR A 609 0.61 -11.00 -2.06
N PRO A 610 0.44 -12.18 -1.43
CA PRO A 610 1.24 -13.35 -1.78
C PRO A 610 0.86 -13.98 -3.12
N LYS A 611 1.85 -14.25 -3.99
CA LYS A 611 1.61 -14.47 -5.43
C LYS A 611 2.39 -15.61 -6.08
N GLY A 612 3.64 -15.82 -5.67
CA GLY A 612 4.60 -16.68 -6.36
C GLY A 612 5.13 -17.85 -5.52
N ALA A 613 6.27 -18.37 -5.97
CA ALA A 613 7.00 -19.45 -5.34
C ALA A 613 7.97 -18.94 -4.24
N THR A 614 8.72 -19.84 -3.61
CA THR A 614 9.53 -19.57 -2.40
C THR A 614 11.05 -19.71 -2.68
N PRO A 615 11.69 -18.80 -3.45
CA PRO A 615 13.10 -18.89 -3.84
C PRO A 615 14.07 -18.46 -2.71
N LEU A 616 14.12 -19.23 -1.63
CA LEU A 616 14.86 -18.91 -0.40
C LEU A 616 16.38 -18.78 -0.61
N CYS A 617 17.01 -19.77 -1.23
CA CYS A 617 18.45 -19.80 -1.45
C CYS A 617 18.87 -18.68 -2.40
N TYR A 618 18.10 -18.43 -3.46
CA TYR A 618 18.34 -17.31 -4.37
C TYR A 618 18.25 -15.98 -3.62
N SER A 619 17.20 -15.77 -2.82
CA SER A 619 17.01 -14.55 -2.03
C SER A 619 18.19 -14.29 -1.08
N LEU A 620 18.63 -15.30 -0.34
CA LEU A 620 19.79 -15.19 0.56
C LEU A 620 21.10 -14.96 -0.22
N VAL A 621 21.24 -15.53 -1.41
CA VAL A 621 22.39 -15.32 -2.32
C VAL A 621 22.37 -13.92 -2.96
N GLN A 622 21.26 -13.19 -2.99
CA GLN A 622 21.25 -11.76 -3.33
C GLN A 622 21.55 -10.87 -2.11
N ALA A 623 20.91 -11.14 -0.97
CA ALA A 623 21.09 -10.39 0.28
C ALA A 623 22.57 -10.28 0.71
N SER A 624 23.39 -11.31 0.48
CA SER A 624 24.84 -11.28 0.75
C SER A 624 25.62 -10.23 -0.06
N LYS A 625 25.00 -9.62 -1.08
CA LYS A 625 25.57 -8.61 -1.98
C LYS A 625 24.97 -7.21 -1.77
N ASP A 626 23.80 -7.12 -1.13
CA ASP A 626 23.03 -5.87 -1.01
C ASP A 626 23.63 -4.90 0.04
N PHE A 627 24.43 -5.41 0.99
CA PHE A 627 25.13 -4.60 1.98
C PHE A 627 26.20 -3.70 1.33
N PRO A 628 26.13 -2.36 1.48
CA PRO A 628 27.06 -1.44 0.84
C PRO A 628 28.53 -1.73 1.18
N ALA A 629 29.41 -1.75 0.19
CA ALA A 629 30.82 -2.15 0.35
C ALA A 629 31.62 -1.28 1.33
N GLN A 630 31.18 -0.04 1.59
CA GLN A 630 31.71 0.86 2.60
C GLN A 630 31.28 0.52 4.03
N TRP A 631 30.19 -0.23 4.23
CA TRP A 631 29.77 -0.68 5.57
C TRP A 631 30.72 -1.76 6.09
N LYS A 632 31.45 -1.45 7.15
CA LYS A 632 32.45 -2.36 7.78
C LYS A 632 31.96 -3.01 9.07
N GLY A 633 31.05 -2.36 9.80
CA GLY A 633 30.49 -2.90 11.04
C GLY A 633 29.55 -4.10 10.81
N PRO A 634 28.94 -4.65 11.88
CA PRO A 634 28.10 -5.85 11.82
C PRO A 634 26.97 -5.77 10.79
N LYS A 635 26.61 -6.93 10.23
CA LYS A 635 25.58 -7.07 9.20
C LYS A 635 24.67 -8.24 9.52
N THR A 636 23.36 -8.04 9.41
CA THR A 636 22.37 -9.05 9.79
C THR A 636 21.28 -9.14 8.72
N VAL A 637 21.13 -10.32 8.14
CA VAL A 637 19.93 -10.71 7.38
C VAL A 637 18.95 -11.33 8.38
N VAL A 638 17.68 -10.93 8.32
CA VAL A 638 16.58 -11.58 9.06
C VAL A 638 15.52 -12.05 8.07
N LEU A 639 15.48 -13.36 7.84
CA LEU A 639 14.49 -14.02 7.01
C LEU A 639 13.25 -14.38 7.83
N VAL A 640 12.06 -14.00 7.35
CA VAL A 640 10.76 -14.50 7.83
C VAL A 640 10.14 -15.31 6.70
N SER A 641 9.78 -16.57 6.94
CA SER A 641 9.15 -17.49 5.97
C SER A 641 8.31 -18.56 6.67
N ASP A 642 7.27 -19.06 6.00
CA ASP A 642 6.38 -20.11 6.52
C ASP A 642 6.63 -21.50 5.91
N GLY A 643 7.63 -21.65 5.04
CA GLY A 643 7.86 -22.88 4.29
C GLY A 643 9.32 -23.17 3.95
N ILE A 644 9.52 -23.96 2.90
CA ILE A 644 10.83 -24.39 2.39
C ILE A 644 11.07 -23.93 0.95
N GLU A 645 12.29 -24.13 0.48
CA GLU A 645 12.71 -23.84 -0.89
C GLU A 645 11.89 -24.65 -1.91
N THR A 646 11.01 -23.98 -2.66
CA THR A 646 10.24 -24.60 -3.75
C THR A 646 10.91 -24.43 -5.11
N CYS A 647 11.94 -23.58 -5.24
CA CYS A 647 12.50 -23.17 -6.53
C CYS A 647 13.76 -23.95 -6.94
N GLY A 648 14.04 -25.09 -6.30
CA GLY A 648 15.21 -25.92 -6.60
C GLY A 648 16.55 -25.28 -6.22
N GLY A 649 16.52 -24.22 -5.41
CA GLY A 649 17.71 -23.59 -4.83
C GLY A 649 18.51 -24.55 -3.95
N LYS A 650 19.80 -24.24 -3.77
CA LYS A 650 20.78 -25.13 -3.15
C LYS A 650 21.44 -24.50 -1.93
N LEU A 651 21.49 -25.26 -0.84
CA LEU A 651 22.13 -24.85 0.42
C LEU A 651 23.62 -24.56 0.22
N GLU A 652 24.28 -25.30 -0.67
CA GLU A 652 25.71 -25.15 -1.01
C GLU A 652 26.00 -23.81 -1.69
N ASP A 653 25.03 -23.20 -2.38
CA ASP A 653 25.20 -21.89 -3.02
C ASP A 653 24.99 -20.75 -2.02
N VAL A 654 24.12 -20.94 -1.02
CA VAL A 654 24.07 -20.08 0.18
C VAL A 654 25.39 -20.23 0.97
N GLU A 655 25.89 -21.45 1.17
CA GLU A 655 27.14 -21.67 1.88
C GLU A 655 28.32 -20.95 1.21
N LYS A 656 28.49 -21.09 -0.11
CA LYS A 656 29.52 -20.34 -0.86
C LYS A 656 29.39 -18.82 -0.68
N ALA A 657 28.17 -18.29 -0.68
CA ALA A 657 27.92 -16.86 -0.52
C ALA A 657 28.27 -16.35 0.89
N TYR A 658 27.95 -17.11 1.95
CA TYR A 658 28.20 -16.73 3.34
C TYR A 658 29.51 -17.28 3.93
N ALA A 659 30.27 -18.10 3.19
CA ALA A 659 31.64 -18.51 3.46
C ALA A 659 32.69 -17.44 3.11
N GLY A 660 32.28 -16.33 2.51
CA GLY A 660 33.15 -15.22 2.10
C GLY A 660 33.98 -14.59 3.24
N LYS A 661 34.93 -13.73 2.85
CA LYS A 661 35.83 -13.04 3.78
C LYS A 661 35.14 -12.04 4.71
N ASP A 662 33.88 -11.68 4.45
CA ASP A 662 33.10 -10.83 5.34
C ASP A 662 32.60 -11.62 6.55
N VAL A 663 33.38 -11.58 7.62
CA VAL A 663 33.08 -12.26 8.89
C VAL A 663 32.02 -11.55 9.73
N SER A 664 31.50 -10.40 9.28
CA SER A 664 30.52 -9.57 10.01
C SER A 664 29.06 -9.94 9.73
N LEU A 665 28.82 -10.76 8.69
CA LEU A 665 27.50 -11.09 8.15
C LEU A 665 26.88 -12.34 8.80
N VAL A 666 25.65 -12.19 9.30
CA VAL A 666 24.86 -13.21 10.00
C VAL A 666 23.49 -13.38 9.35
N ILE A 667 22.95 -14.61 9.26
CA ILE A 667 21.54 -14.88 8.89
C ILE A 667 20.78 -15.38 10.13
N HIS A 668 19.76 -14.65 10.56
CA HIS A 668 18.70 -15.16 11.42
C HIS A 668 17.51 -15.60 10.58
N VAL A 669 16.84 -16.66 11.00
CA VAL A 669 15.66 -17.21 10.31
C VAL A 669 14.52 -17.36 11.32
N VAL A 670 13.36 -16.78 11.02
CA VAL A 670 12.14 -16.93 11.79
C VAL A 670 11.15 -17.76 10.97
N GLY A 671 10.99 -19.03 11.34
CA GLY A 671 9.97 -19.90 10.77
C GLY A 671 8.61 -19.55 11.36
N PHE A 672 7.69 -19.08 10.52
CA PHE A 672 6.37 -18.62 10.93
C PHE A 672 5.32 -19.70 10.67
N ASP A 673 4.65 -20.19 11.72
CA ASP A 673 3.70 -21.30 11.68
C ASP A 673 4.22 -22.63 11.09
N VAL A 674 5.55 -22.80 11.00
CA VAL A 674 6.21 -23.98 10.45
C VAL A 674 6.02 -25.19 11.38
N LYS A 675 5.10 -26.07 11.01
CA LYS A 675 4.65 -27.22 11.82
C LYS A 675 5.52 -28.47 11.61
N GLU A 676 6.05 -28.73 10.42
CA GLU A 676 6.82 -29.95 10.19
C GLU A 676 8.27 -29.86 10.70
N ALA A 677 8.70 -30.88 11.45
CA ALA A 677 10.07 -30.96 11.97
C ALA A 677 11.14 -30.94 10.86
N LYS A 678 10.82 -31.46 9.67
CA LYS A 678 11.71 -31.47 8.49
C LYS A 678 11.93 -30.07 7.94
N GLU A 679 10.87 -29.28 7.81
CA GLU A 679 10.92 -27.89 7.35
C GLU A 679 11.67 -27.00 8.35
N GLN A 680 11.39 -27.19 9.65
CA GLN A 680 12.15 -26.51 10.69
C GLN A 680 13.64 -26.85 10.63
N GLU A 681 14.06 -28.08 10.32
CA GLU A 681 15.48 -28.42 10.21
C GLU A 681 16.13 -27.89 8.92
N TYR A 682 15.36 -27.74 7.84
CA TYR A 682 15.79 -26.99 6.66
C TYR A 682 16.08 -25.52 6.99
N LEU A 683 15.13 -24.84 7.66
CA LEU A 683 15.29 -23.44 8.08
C LEU A 683 16.38 -23.24 9.15
N LYS A 684 16.54 -24.19 10.08
CA LYS A 684 17.69 -24.24 11.00
C LYS A 684 19.01 -24.38 10.26
N SER A 685 19.05 -25.14 9.17
CA SER A 685 20.26 -25.31 8.35
C SER A 685 20.66 -24.02 7.63
N LEU A 686 19.70 -23.23 7.12
CA LEU A 686 19.96 -21.89 6.60
C LEU A 686 20.51 -20.94 7.68
N ALA A 687 19.91 -20.91 8.87
CA ALA A 687 20.43 -20.12 9.99
C ALA A 687 21.84 -20.56 10.43
N ARG A 688 22.12 -21.87 10.39
CA ARG A 688 23.41 -22.49 10.72
C ARG A 688 24.50 -22.11 9.72
N ILE A 689 24.21 -22.15 8.42
CA ILE A 689 25.10 -21.65 7.34
C ILE A 689 25.40 -20.16 7.54
N GLY A 690 24.37 -19.37 7.84
CA GLY A 690 24.48 -17.96 8.19
C GLY A 690 25.04 -17.67 9.58
N ARG A 691 25.37 -18.69 10.39
CA ARG A 691 25.94 -18.59 11.75
C ARG A 691 25.09 -17.78 12.75
N GLY A 692 23.81 -17.61 12.46
CA GLY A 692 22.85 -16.92 13.30
C GLY A 692 22.00 -17.89 14.12
N GLN A 693 20.72 -17.60 14.22
CA GLN A 693 19.78 -18.36 15.05
C GLN A 693 18.48 -18.61 14.30
N TYR A 694 17.91 -19.80 14.50
CA TYR A 694 16.55 -20.12 14.09
C TYR A 694 15.58 -19.86 15.24
N PHE A 695 14.46 -19.23 14.93
CA PHE A 695 13.35 -19.01 15.86
C PHE A 695 12.07 -19.61 15.27
N ASN A 696 11.37 -20.44 16.04
CA ASN A 696 10.03 -20.89 15.65
C ASN A 696 8.99 -19.91 16.21
N ALA A 697 8.00 -19.53 15.39
CA ALA A 697 6.96 -18.58 15.75
C ALA A 697 5.57 -19.10 15.34
N ALA A 698 4.87 -19.77 16.26
CA ALA A 698 3.54 -20.34 16.05
C ALA A 698 2.39 -19.38 16.43
N SER A 699 2.66 -18.08 16.57
CA SER A 699 1.66 -17.02 16.76
C SER A 699 2.21 -15.67 16.31
N SER A 700 1.34 -14.72 15.99
CA SER A 700 1.69 -13.32 15.71
C SER A 700 2.57 -12.71 16.82
N LYS A 701 2.27 -13.07 18.08
CA LYS A 701 3.07 -12.65 19.24
C LYS A 701 4.47 -13.28 19.22
N GLN A 702 4.58 -14.60 18.99
CA GLN A 702 5.88 -15.26 18.93
C GLN A 702 6.73 -14.77 17.75
N LEU A 703 6.12 -14.32 16.65
CA LEU A 703 6.83 -13.67 15.54
C LEU A 703 7.46 -12.34 16.00
N ALA A 704 6.70 -11.50 16.71
CA ALA A 704 7.21 -10.25 17.28
C ALA A 704 8.35 -10.48 18.30
N ASP A 705 8.17 -11.44 19.21
CA ASP A 705 9.18 -11.83 20.20
C ASP A 705 10.45 -12.42 19.54
N SER A 706 10.31 -13.06 18.37
CA SER A 706 11.42 -13.66 17.62
C SER A 706 12.20 -12.63 16.80
N LEU A 707 11.51 -11.74 16.10
CA LEU A 707 12.12 -10.61 15.41
C LEU A 707 12.85 -9.68 16.40
N THR A 708 12.25 -9.39 17.55
CA THR A 708 12.87 -8.60 18.62
C THR A 708 14.16 -9.24 19.15
N ARG A 709 14.24 -10.58 19.19
CA ARG A 709 15.48 -11.31 19.53
C ARG A 709 16.51 -11.26 18.42
N ALA A 710 16.12 -11.55 17.17
CA ALA A 710 17.02 -11.52 16.00
C ALA A 710 17.71 -10.15 15.80
N LEU A 711 17.04 -9.07 16.17
CA LEU A 711 17.54 -7.68 16.06
C LEU A 711 18.33 -7.22 17.30
N ARG A 712 18.43 -8.06 18.32
CA ARG A 712 19.23 -7.88 19.54
C ARG A 712 20.45 -8.81 19.61
N SER A 713 20.81 -9.38 18.46
CA SER A 713 21.99 -10.19 18.22
C SER A 713 22.83 -9.60 17.09
N ALA A 714 24.16 -9.69 17.24
CA ALA A 714 25.14 -9.38 16.20
C ALA A 714 26.29 -10.38 16.26
N GLY A 715 27.04 -10.53 15.17
CA GLY A 715 28.15 -11.48 15.07
C GLY A 715 29.37 -11.08 15.89
N PHE A 716 29.99 -12.06 16.55
CA PHE A 716 31.34 -11.94 17.12
C PHE A 716 32.24 -13.06 16.58
N VAL A 717 33.55 -12.82 16.58
CA VAL A 717 34.56 -13.80 16.16
C VAL A 717 35.50 -14.15 17.31
N VAL A 718 36.01 -15.38 17.28
CA VAL A 718 37.02 -15.91 18.20
C VAL A 718 38.31 -16.09 17.40
N ARG A 719 39.42 -15.55 17.89
CA ARG A 719 40.75 -15.72 17.29
C ARG A 719 41.72 -16.49 18.18
N ASP A 720 42.60 -17.27 17.54
CA ASP A 720 43.77 -17.84 18.20
C ASP A 720 44.87 -16.79 18.46
N GLY A 721 45.93 -17.19 19.18
CA GLY A 721 47.12 -16.35 19.41
C GLY A 721 47.95 -16.02 18.16
N LYS A 722 47.53 -16.45 16.96
CA LYS A 722 48.12 -16.09 15.67
C LYS A 722 47.21 -15.12 14.87
N GLY A 723 46.03 -14.79 15.40
CA GLY A 723 45.03 -13.91 14.77
C GLY A 723 44.07 -14.62 13.81
N ASN A 724 44.15 -15.94 13.65
CA ASN A 724 43.24 -16.72 12.80
C ASN A 724 41.85 -16.77 13.43
N VAL A 725 40.79 -16.53 12.65
CA VAL A 725 39.42 -16.74 13.11
C VAL A 725 39.14 -18.25 13.18
N ILE A 726 39.15 -18.81 14.40
CA ILE A 726 38.92 -20.23 14.65
C ILE A 726 37.43 -20.56 14.79
N ALA A 727 36.62 -19.60 15.27
CA ALA A 727 35.19 -19.78 15.46
C ALA A 727 34.44 -18.44 15.40
N ARG A 728 33.11 -18.50 15.28
CA ARG A 728 32.22 -17.34 15.18
C ARG A 728 30.93 -17.64 15.94
N GLY A 729 30.28 -16.63 16.51
CA GLY A 729 29.03 -16.78 17.26
C GLY A 729 28.18 -15.52 17.21
N THR A 730 27.02 -15.56 17.87
CA THR A 730 26.14 -14.39 18.03
C THR A 730 26.03 -13.95 19.48
N ILE A 731 26.03 -12.63 19.69
CA ILE A 731 25.66 -12.01 20.97
C ILE A 731 24.22 -12.42 21.28
N ASN A 732 23.96 -12.79 22.54
CA ASN A 732 22.68 -13.37 22.99
C ASN A 732 22.31 -14.70 22.29
N GLY A 733 23.30 -15.45 21.79
CA GLY A 733 23.14 -16.80 21.23
C GLY A 733 23.53 -17.94 22.18
N SER A 734 23.53 -19.16 21.64
CA SER A 734 23.86 -20.42 22.35
C SER A 734 25.27 -20.53 22.93
N GLY A 735 26.14 -19.56 22.60
CA GLY A 735 27.58 -19.68 22.78
C GLY A 735 28.28 -20.50 21.69
N VAL A 736 29.59 -20.61 21.82
CA VAL A 736 30.53 -21.25 20.90
C VAL A 736 31.41 -22.21 21.70
N ASP A 737 31.49 -23.45 21.25
CA ASP A 737 32.37 -24.47 21.85
C ASP A 737 33.79 -24.35 21.29
N LEU A 738 34.77 -24.39 22.18
CA LEU A 738 36.19 -24.15 21.89
C LEU A 738 37.06 -25.14 22.66
N GLU A 739 38.22 -25.49 22.12
CA GLU A 739 39.21 -26.29 22.83
C GLU A 739 39.77 -25.54 24.07
N PRO A 740 40.40 -26.22 25.04
CA PRO A 740 41.11 -25.55 26.12
C PRO A 740 42.26 -24.69 25.57
N GLY A 741 42.24 -23.37 25.82
CA GLY A 741 43.16 -22.44 25.15
C GLY A 741 43.05 -20.99 25.61
N ALA A 742 43.78 -20.10 24.93
CA ALA A 742 43.70 -18.66 25.11
C ALA A 742 43.33 -17.99 23.79
N TYR A 743 42.30 -17.15 23.82
CA TYR A 743 41.63 -16.63 22.63
C TYR A 743 41.25 -15.15 22.76
N SER A 744 41.12 -14.47 21.63
CA SER A 744 40.65 -13.09 21.54
C SER A 744 39.23 -13.05 20.98
N LEU A 745 38.31 -12.38 21.68
CA LEU A 745 36.95 -12.09 21.22
C LEU A 745 36.89 -10.70 20.58
N GLU A 746 36.28 -10.59 19.41
CA GLU A 746 36.17 -9.35 18.62
C GLU A 746 34.76 -9.23 18.03
N ILE A 747 34.22 -8.01 17.95
CA ILE A 747 32.99 -7.71 17.21
C ILE A 747 33.42 -7.03 15.88
N PRO A 748 33.39 -7.75 14.74
CA PRO A 748 34.06 -7.30 13.52
C PRO A 748 33.64 -5.92 13.03
N GLY A 749 34.64 -5.10 12.68
CA GLY A 749 34.45 -3.78 12.08
C GLY A 749 33.83 -2.72 12.99
N THR A 750 33.76 -2.98 14.30
CA THR A 750 33.43 -1.99 15.33
C THR A 750 34.70 -1.37 15.92
N ALA A 751 34.55 -0.30 16.70
CA ALA A 751 35.64 0.28 17.49
C ALA A 751 35.81 -0.39 18.88
N VAL A 752 35.15 -1.53 19.13
CA VAL A 752 35.22 -2.22 20.43
C VAL A 752 36.53 -2.98 20.56
N SER A 753 37.33 -2.64 21.58
CA SER A 753 38.59 -3.32 21.91
C SER A 753 38.38 -4.83 22.15
N PRO A 754 39.17 -5.73 21.54
CA PRO A 754 39.03 -7.16 21.75
C PRO A 754 39.28 -7.61 23.19
N LEU A 755 38.52 -8.60 23.68
CA LEU A 755 38.70 -9.20 25.00
C LEU A 755 39.54 -10.48 24.91
N GLN A 756 40.59 -10.58 25.71
CA GLN A 756 41.32 -11.83 25.91
C GLN A 756 40.56 -12.73 26.91
N VAL A 757 40.33 -13.99 26.54
CA VAL A 757 39.70 -15.02 27.39
C VAL A 757 40.54 -16.29 27.42
N ARG A 758 40.52 -16.99 28.56
CA ARG A 758 41.07 -18.34 28.69
C ARG A 758 39.94 -19.34 28.86
N VAL A 759 39.91 -20.35 27.99
CA VAL A 759 38.92 -21.43 27.99
C VAL A 759 39.55 -22.66 28.63
N ALA A 760 38.79 -23.36 29.45
CA ALA A 760 39.15 -24.64 30.05
C ALA A 760 38.03 -25.65 29.75
N GLY A 761 38.40 -26.94 29.65
CA GLY A 761 37.45 -27.98 29.29
C GLY A 761 36.29 -28.12 30.26
N GLY A 762 35.10 -28.40 29.72
CA GLY A 762 33.86 -28.57 30.48
C GLY A 762 33.31 -27.28 31.10
N LYS A 763 34.04 -26.15 31.02
CA LYS A 763 33.64 -24.88 31.66
C LYS A 763 32.92 -23.95 30.69
N GLN A 764 31.93 -23.23 31.22
CA GLN A 764 31.36 -22.07 30.55
C GLN A 764 32.19 -20.82 30.87
N VAL A 765 32.37 -19.96 29.88
CA VAL A 765 33.03 -18.65 29.98
C VAL A 765 32.01 -17.58 29.58
N PRO A 766 31.16 -17.12 30.53
CA PRO A 766 30.14 -16.12 30.25
C PRO A 766 30.75 -14.71 30.22
N VAL A 767 30.72 -14.09 29.05
CA VAL A 767 31.17 -12.71 28.81
C VAL A 767 29.95 -11.79 28.71
N LYS A 768 30.08 -10.60 29.30
CA LYS A 768 29.03 -9.56 29.28
C LYS A 768 29.49 -8.36 28.45
N LEU A 769 28.53 -7.65 27.86
CA LEU A 769 28.74 -6.34 27.26
C LEU A 769 28.17 -5.24 28.17
N ASP A 770 28.87 -4.10 28.25
CA ASP A 770 28.38 -2.90 28.94
C ASP A 770 27.29 -2.16 28.14
N ALA A 771 26.78 -1.05 28.69
CA ALA A 771 25.74 -0.24 28.03
C ALA A 771 26.21 0.41 26.71
N ASP A 772 27.52 0.60 26.52
CA ASP A 772 28.14 1.10 25.29
C ASP A 772 28.55 -0.05 24.34
N GLY A 773 28.24 -1.31 24.68
CA GLY A 773 28.56 -2.49 23.87
C GLY A 773 30.01 -2.99 23.99
N ARG A 774 30.79 -2.49 24.95
CA ARG A 774 32.17 -2.96 25.19
C ARG A 774 32.18 -4.25 25.99
N PHE A 775 33.18 -5.10 25.74
CA PHE A 775 33.40 -6.31 26.53
C PHE A 775 33.77 -5.98 27.99
N VAL A 776 33.00 -6.54 28.92
CA VAL A 776 33.33 -6.59 30.35
C VAL A 776 34.06 -7.90 30.61
N ALA A 777 35.25 -7.83 31.22
CA ALA A 777 35.98 -9.02 31.63
C ALA A 777 35.16 -9.84 32.64
N PRO A 778 35.15 -11.18 32.55
CA PRO A 778 34.55 -12.00 33.60
C PRO A 778 35.31 -11.78 34.91
N ASN A 779 34.58 -11.72 36.04
CA ASN A 779 35.22 -11.72 37.36
C ASN A 779 36.04 -13.02 37.53
N PRO A 780 37.21 -12.94 38.19
CA PRO A 780 38.12 -14.07 38.39
C PRO A 780 37.57 -15.14 39.35
#